data_AF-A0A433XBU5-F1
#
_entry.id   AF-A0A433XBU5-F1
#
_cell.length_a   1.000
_cell.length_b   1.000
_cell.length_c   1.000
_cell.angle_alpha   90.00
_cell.angle_beta   90.00
_cell.angle_gamma   90.00
#
_symmetry.space_group_name_H-M   'P 1'
#
loop_
_entity.id
_entity.type
_entity.pdbx_description
1 polymer ?
#
loop_
_entity_poly.entity_id
_entity_poly.type
_entity_poly.pdbx_seq_one_letter_code
_entity_poly.pdbx_strand_id
1 'polypeptide(L)'
;MSLIQQLQACHALLSESTADLGDRSAAAEPCTLFFSISDGTQRARVFHVSADTFENAWSAGLLNLAQQPQEHQWLRVERAVNIMPLSWAQFQERLKRHKRNYFRYGMAFDPALVTAITEQEINANAILYGGPNVPLASFNINNYLIYAKRRFSHSVAQVAAMQAQSDSQTPVYLFQTQAVFCAEDGKAHALSSSGPDVGRRRLSGLLSAAEIKDKVTTASDFLGRQVKDSGQFIYGQFPCFDRTIQNYNTLRHASTTYSMIEAWELTADDALEASIRRSLGYLTEQLIKHYTLPDGSAAAFLVDEGDEIKLGGNAVCLLALVKFSEVTGTRDYLPLLTALANGISWMQDPFTGGFNHVLHAKDLSVKAPFRIIYYDGEAAFGLMRLYGLSGDERWLNVVEKAFDYFIAKEHWREHDHWLSYCVNELTRHRPEEKYFRFGLNNVTDYLDFVLLRITTFPTLLELMMAAQQMLQRISQEPSLRHLLNEVDLDKFYRALHYRAGHLLNGYFWPETAMFFRNPERIVGSFFIRHHAFRVRIDDVEHYLSGFIAYHRYLLDGAPQVQYELPVANGWRWDAESVAQATGGSWAIAPEAGWQATGLAPSMAYFKPHRMLNRPESKIGINEARLARLWAKADIAQRPSAFICSDPTPYLNAGLPVLQVPDTADAMLQLGRYARQAFTGQVFGVTGSAGKTTVVAMLTHALQTLGTVAQTDGNANLPHGIAWNMACMTDPAQFWVLEMAVGRMPINSDLVRPHVAVVTSLSPAHLEYHGTLENLARKKSAIFRSMAPGSHAVLNRDMPYFQVFAQAAERAQLTVLSYGEHPHADLRMIECKSMPSHFQITASLQGTTVRFNLRARGRHMVLNALSVLASLVAAGLPTAEALSALETFEAVSGRGNTLQIPCADGDYHLINDAYNANPGSMVASLKMLAELPVPANQRVAVLGDMLELGPDTSRYHLELAEYLVAASPRHTVLCGPQMHALYMHLRDQSSVVWFEDIKALQVKLPEQAAHWFRAGDWVLVKSSGGTGLSELVESLTRTGQSATA
;
A
#
# COMPACT_ATOMS: atom_id res chain seq x y z
N MET A 1 -10.42 -39.12 -1.35
CA MET A 1 -9.00 -39.42 -1.04
C MET A 1 -8.92 -39.97 0.38
N SER A 2 -8.08 -40.98 0.67
CA SER A 2 -7.93 -41.44 2.06
C SER A 2 -7.23 -40.37 2.92
N LEU A 3 -7.48 -40.35 4.24
CA LEU A 3 -6.80 -39.41 5.14
C LEU A 3 -5.27 -39.50 5.00
N ILE A 4 -4.73 -40.71 4.82
CA ILE A 4 -3.30 -40.95 4.65
C ILE A 4 -2.76 -40.18 3.45
N GLN A 5 -3.46 -40.24 2.31
CA GLN A 5 -3.08 -39.50 1.11
C GLN A 5 -3.19 -37.98 1.31
N GLN A 6 -4.19 -37.48 2.04
CA GLN A 6 -4.30 -36.05 2.39
C GLN A 6 -3.12 -35.60 3.25
N LEU A 7 -2.77 -36.39 4.27
CA LEU A 7 -1.62 -36.12 5.13
C LEU A 7 -0.31 -36.14 4.36
N GLN A 8 -0.09 -37.11 3.47
CA GLN A 8 1.10 -37.16 2.62
C GLN A 8 1.23 -35.92 1.73
N ALA A 9 0.13 -35.47 1.11
CA ALA A 9 0.13 -34.28 0.26
C ALA A 9 0.36 -32.99 1.08
N CYS A 10 -0.23 -32.89 2.28
CA CYS A 10 0.03 -31.78 3.20
C CYS A 10 1.48 -31.76 3.69
N HIS A 11 2.05 -32.93 4.01
CA HIS A 11 3.45 -33.08 4.45
C HIS A 11 4.40 -32.61 3.35
N ALA A 12 4.22 -33.05 2.10
CA ALA A 12 5.08 -32.67 0.99
C ALA A 12 5.16 -31.14 0.82
N LEU A 13 4.01 -30.44 0.81
CA LEU A 13 3.98 -28.98 0.66
C LEU A 13 4.48 -28.22 1.89
N LEU A 14 4.26 -28.73 3.11
CA LEU A 14 4.72 -28.08 4.35
C LEU A 14 6.19 -28.37 4.68
N SER A 15 6.75 -29.49 4.20
CA SER A 15 8.15 -29.87 4.40
C SER A 15 9.07 -29.20 3.37
N GLU A 16 8.65 -29.04 2.10
CA GLU A 16 9.44 -28.32 1.10
C GLU A 16 9.71 -26.85 1.48
N SER A 17 8.80 -26.19 2.19
CA SER A 17 9.02 -24.84 2.73
C SER A 17 10.09 -24.78 3.83
N THR A 18 10.60 -25.92 4.30
CA THR A 18 11.65 -26.01 5.33
C THR A 18 13.06 -26.09 4.75
N ALA A 19 13.22 -26.48 3.48
CA ALA A 19 14.53 -26.59 2.82
C ALA A 19 15.19 -25.23 2.52
N ASP A 20 14.40 -24.15 2.48
CA ASP A 20 14.87 -22.77 2.28
C ASP A 20 15.39 -22.10 3.57
N LEU A 21 15.26 -22.77 4.72
CA LEU A 21 15.80 -22.29 6.00
C LEU A 21 17.13 -23.00 6.28
N GLY A 22 18.16 -22.54 5.57
CA GLY A 22 19.53 -22.98 5.75
C GLY A 22 19.99 -22.90 7.20
N ASP A 23 20.60 -24.00 7.62
CA ASP A 23 21.40 -24.26 8.82
C ASP A 23 21.90 -22.98 9.54
N ARG A 24 21.21 -22.56 10.61
CA ARG A 24 21.73 -21.60 11.59
C ARG A 24 21.54 -22.13 13.00
N SER A 25 22.67 -22.45 13.62
CA SER A 25 22.83 -22.98 14.97
C SER A 25 22.56 -21.93 16.07
N ALA A 26 21.29 -21.64 16.34
CA ALA A 26 20.84 -21.01 17.58
C ALA A 26 19.65 -21.82 18.10
N ALA A 27 19.60 -22.11 19.41
CA ALA A 27 18.70 -23.06 20.08
C ALA A 27 17.36 -23.27 19.33
N ALA A 28 17.15 -24.48 18.80
CA ALA A 28 16.03 -24.80 17.93
C ALA A 28 14.69 -24.38 18.55
N GLU A 29 14.03 -23.37 17.96
CA GLU A 29 12.67 -23.03 18.35
C GLU A 29 11.76 -24.24 18.07
N PRO A 30 10.95 -24.69 19.05
CA PRO A 30 10.09 -25.85 18.87
C PRO A 30 9.09 -25.62 17.73
N CYS A 31 9.03 -26.57 16.80
CA CYS A 31 8.05 -26.60 15.73
C CYS A 31 6.66 -26.94 16.29
N THR A 32 5.73 -26.00 16.19
CA THR A 32 4.32 -26.20 16.58
C THR A 32 3.44 -26.37 15.34
N LEU A 33 2.77 -27.51 15.23
CA LEU A 33 1.83 -27.85 14.16
C LEU A 33 0.39 -27.92 14.68
N PHE A 34 -0.54 -27.28 13.98
CA PHE A 34 -1.98 -27.32 14.23
C PHE A 34 -2.64 -28.22 13.20
N PHE A 35 -3.47 -29.15 13.66
CA PHE A 35 -4.27 -30.04 12.82
C PHE A 35 -5.74 -29.69 13.04
N SER A 36 -6.40 -29.22 11.99
CA SER A 36 -7.83 -28.90 11.98
C SER A 36 -8.55 -29.87 11.04
N ILE A 37 -9.54 -30.59 11.57
CA ILE A 37 -10.25 -31.66 10.84
C ILE A 37 -11.75 -31.49 10.99
N SER A 38 -12.46 -31.61 9.87
CA SER A 38 -13.92 -31.55 9.81
C SER A 38 -14.46 -32.53 8.75
N ASP A 39 -15.67 -33.02 8.98
CA ASP A 39 -16.49 -33.76 8.02
C ASP A 39 -17.33 -32.83 7.12
N GLY A 40 -17.15 -31.52 7.24
CA GLY A 40 -17.93 -30.50 6.52
C GLY A 40 -19.27 -30.15 7.16
N THR A 41 -19.79 -30.96 8.07
CA THR A 41 -21.10 -30.73 8.73
C THR A 41 -20.93 -30.07 10.10
N GLN A 42 -19.86 -30.42 10.83
CA GLN A 42 -19.56 -29.88 12.15
C GLN A 42 -18.30 -29.01 12.13
N ARG A 43 -18.26 -28.07 13.07
CA ARG A 43 -17.07 -27.26 13.33
C ARG A 43 -15.83 -28.14 13.48
N ALA A 44 -14.76 -27.75 12.81
CA ALA A 44 -13.48 -28.41 12.86
C ALA A 44 -13.00 -28.60 14.30
N ARG A 45 -12.57 -29.82 14.60
CA ARG A 45 -11.78 -30.09 15.79
C ARG A 45 -10.34 -29.70 15.50
N VAL A 46 -9.78 -28.87 16.38
CA VAL A 46 -8.40 -28.40 16.28
C VAL A 46 -7.62 -28.94 17.47
N PHE A 47 -6.44 -29.48 17.21
CA PHE A 47 -5.41 -29.73 18.22
C PHE A 47 -4.05 -29.26 17.68
N HIS A 48 -3.07 -29.11 18.56
CA HIS A 48 -1.71 -28.79 18.15
C HIS A 48 -0.72 -29.66 18.90
N VAL A 49 0.45 -29.84 18.30
CA VAL A 49 1.58 -30.58 18.85
C VAL A 49 2.85 -29.75 18.65
N SER A 50 3.73 -29.78 19.64
CA SER A 50 5.00 -29.06 19.60
C SER A 50 6.13 -30.05 19.81
N ALA A 51 7.15 -29.99 18.96
CA ALA A 51 8.37 -30.79 19.09
C ALA A 51 9.60 -29.97 18.68
N ASP A 52 10.78 -30.52 18.93
CA ASP A 52 12.08 -29.98 18.54
C ASP A 52 12.30 -29.90 17.01
N THR A 53 11.65 -30.78 16.23
CA THR A 53 11.74 -30.77 14.77
C THR A 53 10.37 -30.87 14.09
N PHE A 54 10.30 -30.46 12.82
CA PHE A 54 9.08 -30.61 12.01
C PHE A 54 8.64 -32.07 11.91
N GLU A 55 9.57 -33.01 11.65
CA GLU A 55 9.24 -34.43 11.50
C GLU A 55 8.77 -35.07 12.82
N ASN A 56 9.35 -34.67 13.97
CA ASN A 56 8.89 -35.12 15.27
C ASN A 56 7.49 -34.58 15.60
N ALA A 57 7.25 -33.29 15.30
CA ALA A 57 5.92 -32.69 15.49
C ALA A 57 4.89 -33.35 14.57
N TRP A 58 5.26 -33.60 13.31
CA TRP A 58 4.40 -34.28 12.34
C TRP A 58 4.05 -35.70 12.81
N SER A 59 5.05 -36.48 13.20
CA SER A 59 4.87 -37.85 13.70
C SER A 59 4.00 -37.89 14.96
N ALA A 60 4.19 -36.96 15.90
CA ALA A 60 3.34 -36.82 17.07
C ALA A 60 1.88 -36.47 16.69
N GLY A 61 1.71 -35.61 15.68
CA GLY A 61 0.41 -35.29 15.10
C GLY A 61 -0.29 -36.53 14.51
N LEU A 62 0.43 -37.34 13.74
CA LEU A 62 -0.09 -38.58 13.16
C LEU A 62 -0.54 -39.58 14.23
N LEU A 63 0.25 -39.75 15.30
CA LEU A 63 -0.11 -40.61 16.43
C LEU A 63 -1.39 -40.12 17.12
N ASN A 64 -1.55 -38.81 17.28
CA ASN A 64 -2.77 -38.22 17.84
C ASN A 64 -3.98 -38.49 16.93
N LEU A 65 -3.83 -38.34 15.60
CA LEU A 65 -4.88 -38.62 14.62
C LEU A 65 -5.32 -40.09 14.61
N ALA A 66 -4.37 -41.02 14.72
CA ALA A 66 -4.66 -42.45 14.71
C ALA A 66 -5.56 -42.90 15.87
N GLN A 67 -5.60 -42.13 16.97
CA GLN A 67 -6.43 -42.41 18.14
C GLN A 67 -7.86 -41.84 18.02
N GLN A 68 -8.20 -41.21 16.89
CA GLN A 68 -9.43 -40.44 16.72
C GLN A 68 -10.31 -41.02 15.58
N PRO A 69 -11.64 -40.79 15.59
CA PRO A 69 -12.57 -41.34 14.59
C PRO A 69 -12.22 -40.92 13.15
N GLN A 70 -12.46 -41.82 12.19
CA GLN A 70 -12.00 -41.72 10.79
C GLN A 70 -12.95 -40.99 9.81
N GLU A 71 -14.02 -40.36 10.28
CA GLU A 71 -14.91 -39.59 9.40
C GLU A 71 -14.34 -38.18 9.20
N HIS A 72 -13.79 -37.90 8.02
CA HIS A 72 -13.28 -36.58 7.68
C HIS A 72 -13.25 -36.31 6.18
N GLN A 73 -13.67 -35.10 5.82
CA GLN A 73 -13.69 -34.60 4.44
C GLN A 73 -12.60 -33.54 4.23
N TRP A 74 -12.34 -32.72 5.25
CA TRP A 74 -11.48 -31.53 5.17
C TRP A 74 -10.37 -31.56 6.22
N LEU A 75 -9.13 -31.44 5.73
CA LEU A 75 -7.92 -31.38 6.54
C LEU A 75 -7.19 -30.06 6.30
N ARG A 76 -6.89 -29.33 7.38
CA ARG A 76 -5.99 -28.17 7.34
C ARG A 76 -4.87 -28.41 8.34
N VAL A 77 -3.63 -28.30 7.87
CA VAL A 77 -2.45 -28.35 8.73
C VAL A 77 -1.72 -27.03 8.66
N GLU A 78 -1.37 -26.47 9.81
CA GLU A 78 -0.72 -25.17 9.93
C GLU A 78 0.53 -25.27 10.81
N ARG A 79 1.59 -24.56 10.43
CA ARG A 79 2.80 -24.37 11.24
C ARG A 79 2.83 -22.95 11.78
N ALA A 80 3.05 -22.79 13.09
CA ALA A 80 3.36 -21.47 13.65
C ALA A 80 4.74 -21.00 13.18
N VAL A 81 4.81 -19.77 12.72
CA VAL A 81 6.04 -19.08 12.31
C VAL A 81 6.03 -17.64 12.84
N ASN A 82 7.20 -17.02 12.91
CA ASN A 82 7.35 -15.61 13.33
C ASN A 82 6.69 -15.32 14.68
N ILE A 83 7.04 -16.11 15.70
CA ILE A 83 6.51 -15.98 17.05
C ILE A 83 7.10 -14.71 17.67
N MET A 84 6.24 -13.83 18.16
CA MET A 84 6.64 -12.52 18.69
C MET A 84 6.00 -12.31 20.07
N PRO A 85 6.80 -12.16 21.14
CA PRO A 85 6.29 -11.84 22.47
C PRO A 85 5.88 -10.36 22.57
N LEU A 86 4.81 -10.10 23.31
CA LEU A 86 4.30 -8.79 23.68
C LEU A 86 3.80 -8.83 25.14
N SER A 87 3.70 -7.69 25.80
CA SER A 87 2.87 -7.58 27.01
C SER A 87 1.39 -7.48 26.66
N TRP A 88 0.50 -7.82 27.59
CA TRP A 88 -0.95 -7.67 27.43
C TRP A 88 -1.33 -6.24 27.02
N ALA A 89 -0.71 -5.22 27.63
CA ALA A 89 -0.93 -3.82 27.26
C ALA A 89 -0.53 -3.53 25.80
N GLN A 90 0.63 -4.01 25.36
CA GLN A 90 1.09 -3.86 23.97
C GLN A 90 0.17 -4.59 22.99
N PHE A 91 -0.31 -5.78 23.36
CA PHE A 91 -1.30 -6.53 22.56
C PHE A 91 -2.60 -5.73 22.41
N GLN A 92 -3.17 -5.22 23.51
CA GLN A 92 -4.38 -4.40 23.48
C GLN A 92 -4.19 -3.13 22.62
N GLU A 93 -3.03 -2.48 22.70
CA GLU A 93 -2.73 -1.31 21.87
C GLU A 93 -2.61 -1.67 20.38
N ARG A 94 -2.03 -2.83 20.07
CA ARG A 94 -1.94 -3.34 18.70
C ARG A 94 -3.33 -3.65 18.11
N LEU A 95 -4.26 -4.16 18.91
CA LEU A 95 -5.64 -4.42 18.46
C LEU A 95 -6.35 -3.15 17.99
N LYS A 96 -6.11 -2.00 18.66
CA LYS A 96 -6.71 -0.70 18.29
C LYS A 96 -6.29 -0.20 16.90
N ARG A 97 -5.19 -0.71 16.35
CA ARG A 97 -4.71 -0.35 15.00
C ARG A 97 -5.36 -1.17 13.88
N HIS A 98 -6.16 -2.16 14.23
CA HIS A 98 -6.76 -3.08 13.27
C HIS A 98 -8.27 -2.93 13.24
N LYS A 99 -8.84 -2.90 12.03
CA LYS A 99 -10.29 -3.03 11.85
C LYS A 99 -10.75 -4.36 12.43
N ARG A 100 -11.95 -4.37 13.03
CA ARG A 100 -12.58 -5.58 13.57
C ARG A 100 -12.54 -6.74 12.57
N ASN A 101 -12.04 -7.89 13.01
CA ASN A 101 -11.84 -9.13 12.23
C ASN A 101 -10.74 -9.08 11.16
N TYR A 102 -9.90 -8.04 11.13
CA TYR A 102 -8.73 -7.92 10.23
C TYR A 102 -7.40 -8.07 10.97
N PHE A 103 -7.42 -8.54 12.23
CA PHE A 103 -6.20 -8.89 12.95
C PHE A 103 -5.72 -10.28 12.50
N ARG A 104 -4.68 -10.32 11.65
CA ARG A 104 -4.22 -11.52 10.93
C ARG A 104 -3.14 -12.32 11.67
N TYR A 105 -3.33 -12.61 12.96
CA TYR A 105 -2.37 -13.35 13.79
C TYR A 105 -3.07 -14.38 14.68
N GLY A 106 -2.40 -15.50 14.95
CA GLY A 106 -2.70 -16.36 16.08
C GLY A 106 -2.17 -15.77 17.39
N MET A 107 -2.61 -16.32 18.52
CA MET A 107 -2.14 -15.89 19.84
C MET A 107 -1.99 -17.05 20.83
N ALA A 108 -1.09 -16.91 21.80
CA ALA A 108 -0.92 -17.77 22.96
C ALA A 108 -0.58 -16.93 24.21
N PHE A 109 -0.76 -17.50 25.39
CA PHE A 109 -0.37 -16.90 26.68
C PHE A 109 0.89 -17.53 27.28
N ASP A 110 1.54 -18.44 26.55
CA ASP A 110 2.77 -19.11 26.97
C ASP A 110 3.75 -19.26 25.79
N PRO A 111 5.06 -19.24 26.04
CA PRO A 111 6.08 -19.31 24.98
C PRO A 111 6.16 -20.70 24.32
N ALA A 112 5.68 -21.75 24.99
CA ALA A 112 5.65 -23.10 24.44
C ALA A 112 4.44 -23.35 23.52
N LEU A 113 3.59 -22.32 23.31
CA LEU A 113 2.39 -22.35 22.50
C LEU A 113 1.35 -23.40 22.96
N VAL A 114 1.39 -23.83 24.21
CA VAL A 114 0.43 -24.80 24.79
C VAL A 114 -1.01 -24.26 24.77
N THR A 115 -1.15 -22.96 24.91
CA THR A 115 -2.44 -22.23 24.90
C THR A 115 -2.74 -21.60 23.54
N ALA A 116 -2.00 -21.97 22.49
CA ALA A 116 -2.10 -21.31 21.20
C ALA A 116 -3.42 -21.57 20.46
N ILE A 117 -3.96 -20.50 19.89
CA ILE A 117 -5.11 -20.48 19.01
C ILE A 117 -4.78 -19.71 17.73
N THR A 118 -5.20 -20.24 16.58
CA THR A 118 -4.96 -19.67 15.25
C THR A 118 -5.89 -18.48 14.96
N GLU A 119 -5.57 -17.71 13.92
CA GLU A 119 -6.44 -16.62 13.44
C GLU A 119 -7.86 -17.12 13.10
N GLN A 120 -7.98 -18.32 12.52
CA GLN A 120 -9.27 -18.88 12.14
C GLN A 120 -10.11 -19.24 13.36
N GLU A 121 -9.50 -19.84 14.39
CA GLU A 121 -10.15 -20.10 15.68
C GLU A 121 -10.60 -18.79 16.34
N ILE A 122 -9.76 -17.74 16.30
CA ILE A 122 -10.08 -16.40 16.84
C ILE A 122 -11.32 -15.80 16.18
N ASN A 123 -11.34 -15.78 14.84
CA ASN A 123 -12.43 -15.19 14.06
C ASN A 123 -13.75 -15.95 14.22
N ALA A 124 -13.71 -17.27 14.07
CA ALA A 124 -14.91 -18.11 14.08
C ALA A 124 -15.57 -18.20 15.47
N ASN A 125 -14.86 -17.82 16.53
CA ASN A 125 -15.37 -17.73 17.89
C ASN A 125 -15.57 -16.28 18.36
N ALA A 126 -15.39 -15.29 17.48
CA ALA A 126 -15.55 -13.87 17.78
C ALA A 126 -14.72 -13.42 19.01
N ILE A 127 -13.48 -13.93 19.14
CA ILE A 127 -12.61 -13.66 20.29
C ILE A 127 -12.11 -12.20 20.26
N LEU A 128 -11.91 -11.60 19.08
CA LEU A 128 -11.51 -10.20 18.92
C LEU A 128 -12.67 -9.28 18.50
N TYR A 129 -13.87 -9.56 19.00
CA TYR A 129 -15.10 -8.84 18.68
C TYR A 129 -15.66 -8.06 19.87
N GLY A 130 -15.56 -6.73 19.80
CA GLY A 130 -16.08 -5.81 20.81
C GLY A 130 -17.57 -5.46 20.72
N GLY A 131 -18.33 -6.07 19.80
CA GLY A 131 -19.73 -5.71 19.53
C GLY A 131 -19.92 -4.92 18.23
N PRO A 132 -21.17 -4.75 17.76
CA PRO A 132 -21.47 -4.17 16.45
C PRO A 132 -21.03 -2.71 16.31
N ASN A 133 -21.01 -1.96 17.41
CA ASN A 133 -20.65 -0.53 17.44
C ASN A 133 -19.15 -0.28 17.65
N VAL A 134 -18.34 -1.33 17.86
CA VAL A 134 -16.89 -1.20 18.01
C VAL A 134 -16.22 -1.51 16.67
N PRO A 135 -15.66 -0.52 15.96
CA PRO A 135 -15.12 -0.71 14.61
C PRO A 135 -13.75 -1.38 14.59
N LEU A 136 -13.05 -1.39 15.73
CA LEU A 136 -11.70 -1.91 15.91
C LEU A 136 -11.72 -3.32 16.52
N ALA A 137 -10.63 -4.07 16.38
CA ALA A 137 -10.47 -5.34 17.06
C ALA A 137 -10.45 -5.14 18.58
N SER A 138 -11.10 -6.01 19.33
CA SER A 138 -11.19 -5.89 20.79
C SER A 138 -11.33 -7.25 21.44
N PHE A 139 -10.47 -7.56 22.40
CA PHE A 139 -10.48 -8.86 23.05
C PHE A 139 -11.74 -9.06 23.89
N ASN A 140 -12.48 -10.13 23.59
CA ASN A 140 -13.70 -10.52 24.26
C ASN A 140 -13.42 -11.73 25.16
N ILE A 141 -13.19 -11.44 26.44
CA ILE A 141 -12.84 -12.48 27.43
C ILE A 141 -13.91 -13.57 27.55
N ASN A 142 -15.19 -13.22 27.48
CA ASN A 142 -16.27 -14.20 27.63
C ASN A 142 -16.27 -15.21 26.47
N ASN A 143 -16.13 -14.73 25.24
CA ASN A 143 -16.03 -15.59 24.06
C ASN A 143 -14.77 -16.47 24.12
N TYR A 144 -13.64 -15.89 24.55
CA TYR A 144 -12.41 -16.64 24.75
C TYR A 144 -12.58 -17.75 25.80
N LEU A 145 -13.15 -17.46 26.97
CA LEU A 145 -13.30 -18.44 28.06
C LEU A 145 -14.20 -19.61 27.66
N ILE A 146 -15.29 -19.34 26.93
CA ILE A 146 -16.18 -20.37 26.37
C ILE A 146 -15.40 -21.25 25.38
N TYR A 147 -14.62 -20.63 24.50
CA TYR A 147 -13.82 -21.35 23.51
C TYR A 147 -12.71 -22.19 24.16
N ALA A 148 -11.95 -21.59 25.07
CA ALA A 148 -10.84 -22.21 25.78
C ALA A 148 -11.30 -23.44 26.57
N LYS A 149 -12.47 -23.39 27.22
CA LYS A 149 -13.05 -24.54 27.95
C LYS A 149 -13.26 -25.76 27.04
N ARG A 150 -13.60 -25.54 25.77
CA ARG A 150 -13.82 -26.61 24.79
C ARG A 150 -12.52 -27.08 24.15
N ARG A 151 -11.60 -26.14 23.86
CA ARG A 151 -10.37 -26.38 23.11
C ARG A 151 -9.23 -26.96 23.96
N PHE A 152 -9.20 -26.61 25.25
CA PHE A 152 -8.17 -27.02 26.20
C PHE A 152 -8.84 -27.78 27.35
N SER A 153 -8.36 -28.99 27.64
CA SER A 153 -8.86 -29.83 28.73
C SER A 153 -8.38 -29.39 30.11
N HIS A 154 -7.52 -28.36 30.20
CA HIS A 154 -6.88 -27.86 31.42
C HIS A 154 -7.23 -26.38 31.65
N SER A 155 -7.37 -25.96 32.90
CA SER A 155 -7.70 -24.57 33.28
C SER A 155 -6.61 -23.55 32.93
N VAL A 156 -5.41 -23.98 32.51
CA VAL A 156 -4.24 -23.13 32.25
C VAL A 156 -4.54 -21.98 31.28
N ALA A 157 -5.17 -22.27 30.14
CA ALA A 157 -5.52 -21.25 29.15
C ALA A 157 -6.52 -20.21 29.68
N GLN A 158 -7.42 -20.63 30.59
CA GLN A 158 -8.41 -19.76 31.22
C GLN A 158 -7.77 -18.90 32.31
N VAL A 159 -6.95 -19.50 33.16
CA VAL A 159 -6.19 -18.82 34.23
C VAL A 159 -5.27 -17.77 33.62
N ALA A 160 -4.52 -18.13 32.57
CA ALA A 160 -3.60 -17.21 31.90
C ALA A 160 -4.33 -16.01 31.29
N ALA A 161 -5.50 -16.21 30.67
CA ALA A 161 -6.31 -15.11 30.16
C ALA A 161 -6.89 -14.23 31.27
N MET A 162 -7.30 -14.80 32.40
CA MET A 162 -7.76 -14.02 33.57
C MET A 162 -6.62 -13.21 34.18
N GLN A 163 -5.43 -13.81 34.29
CA GLN A 163 -4.22 -13.12 34.75
C GLN A 163 -3.88 -11.94 33.82
N ALA A 164 -3.96 -12.14 32.51
CA ALA A 164 -3.74 -11.08 31.54
C ALA A 164 -4.70 -9.89 31.70
N GLN A 165 -5.97 -10.14 32.08
CA GLN A 165 -6.91 -9.05 32.37
C GLN A 165 -6.54 -8.26 33.64
N SER A 166 -5.92 -8.90 34.62
CA SER A 166 -5.51 -8.27 35.88
C SER A 166 -4.11 -7.65 35.86
N ASP A 167 -3.23 -8.12 34.98
CA ASP A 167 -1.84 -7.68 34.90
C ASP A 167 -1.46 -7.31 33.45
N SER A 168 -1.28 -6.01 33.24
CA SER A 168 -0.87 -5.40 31.99
C SER A 168 0.46 -5.91 31.41
N GLN A 169 1.33 -6.49 32.25
CA GLN A 169 2.64 -7.02 31.85
C GLN A 169 2.61 -8.51 31.51
N THR A 170 1.46 -9.18 31.65
CA THR A 170 1.32 -10.60 31.30
C THR A 170 1.75 -10.83 29.85
N PRO A 171 2.67 -11.77 29.58
CA PRO A 171 3.14 -12.03 28.23
C PRO A 171 2.05 -12.65 27.35
N VAL A 172 2.02 -12.22 26.10
CA VAL A 172 1.19 -12.75 25.01
C VAL A 172 2.09 -12.97 23.81
N TYR A 173 1.96 -14.11 23.16
CA TYR A 173 2.78 -14.49 22.02
C TYR A 173 1.89 -14.46 20.78
N LEU A 174 2.22 -13.58 19.82
CA LEU A 174 1.56 -13.56 18.52
C LEU A 174 2.37 -14.39 17.54
N PHE A 175 1.69 -15.05 16.59
CA PHE A 175 2.37 -15.82 15.55
C PHE A 175 1.58 -15.76 14.23
N GLN A 176 2.29 -15.99 13.13
CA GLN A 176 1.71 -16.21 11.81
C GLN A 176 1.63 -17.71 11.53
N THR A 177 0.89 -18.10 10.48
CA THR A 177 0.84 -19.51 10.06
C THR A 177 1.26 -19.69 8.60
N GLN A 178 2.04 -20.74 8.36
CA GLN A 178 2.16 -21.38 7.05
C GLN A 178 1.18 -22.56 7.04
N ALA A 179 0.31 -22.65 6.04
CA ALA A 179 -0.79 -23.59 6.09
C ALA A 179 -1.04 -24.27 4.75
N VAL A 180 -1.50 -25.52 4.82
CA VAL A 180 -1.95 -26.31 3.67
C VAL A 180 -3.33 -26.87 3.99
N PHE A 181 -4.20 -26.85 2.99
CA PHE A 181 -5.54 -27.41 3.05
C PHE A 181 -5.70 -28.52 2.03
N CYS A 182 -6.36 -29.61 2.41
CA CYS A 182 -6.72 -30.68 1.50
C CYS A 182 -8.17 -31.11 1.74
N ALA A 183 -8.90 -31.31 0.65
CA ALA A 183 -10.29 -31.75 0.68
C ALA A 183 -10.47 -33.03 -0.15
N GLU A 184 -11.70 -33.30 -0.57
CA GLU A 184 -12.09 -34.48 -1.34
C GLU A 184 -11.58 -34.43 -2.79
N ASP A 185 -11.26 -33.24 -3.31
CA ASP A 185 -10.70 -33.01 -4.65
C ASP A 185 -9.32 -33.66 -4.85
N GLY A 186 -8.72 -34.17 -3.78
CA GLY A 186 -7.45 -34.86 -3.79
C GLY A 186 -6.24 -33.94 -3.99
N LYS A 187 -6.44 -32.62 -3.95
CA LYS A 187 -5.39 -31.63 -4.15
C LYS A 187 -5.03 -30.96 -2.83
N ALA A 188 -3.75 -30.87 -2.53
CA ALA A 188 -3.26 -30.07 -1.42
C ALA A 188 -3.06 -28.63 -1.91
N HIS A 189 -3.70 -27.69 -1.24
CA HIS A 189 -3.74 -26.27 -1.56
C HIS A 189 -2.87 -25.52 -0.55
N ALA A 190 -1.76 -24.94 -1.01
CA ALA A 190 -1.01 -24.00 -0.19
C ALA A 190 -1.85 -22.76 0.10
N LEU A 191 -1.92 -22.36 1.37
CA LEU A 191 -2.65 -21.17 1.79
C LEU A 191 -1.69 -19.96 1.81
N SER A 192 -2.22 -18.77 1.52
CA SER A 192 -1.47 -17.54 1.66
C SER A 192 -1.14 -17.28 3.13
N SER A 193 0.11 -16.93 3.42
CA SER A 193 0.62 -16.69 4.78
C SER A 193 0.79 -15.21 5.13
N SER A 194 0.65 -14.31 4.15
CA SER A 194 0.74 -12.87 4.33
C SER A 194 -0.26 -12.12 3.42
N GLY A 195 -0.45 -10.83 3.69
CA GLY A 195 -1.31 -9.96 2.88
C GLY A 195 -2.83 -10.11 3.15
N PRO A 196 -3.68 -9.57 2.25
CA PRO A 196 -5.13 -9.65 2.40
C PRO A 196 -5.66 -11.09 2.31
N ASP A 197 -4.98 -11.96 1.55
CA ASP A 197 -5.39 -13.33 1.23
C ASP A 197 -5.08 -14.38 2.32
N VAL A 198 -4.55 -13.97 3.48
CA VAL A 198 -4.13 -14.92 4.53
C VAL A 198 -5.20 -15.99 4.80
N GLY A 199 -4.78 -17.25 4.90
CA GLY A 199 -5.65 -18.37 5.25
C GLY A 199 -6.59 -18.86 4.16
N ARG A 200 -6.52 -18.28 2.95
CA ARG A 200 -7.19 -18.74 1.71
C ARG A 200 -6.17 -19.44 0.81
N ARG A 201 -6.62 -20.40 -0.01
CA ARG A 201 -5.76 -21.03 -1.03
C ARG A 201 -5.20 -20.00 -2.02
N ARG A 202 -3.95 -20.22 -2.43
CA ARG A 202 -3.29 -19.44 -3.49
C ARG A 202 -3.94 -19.76 -4.83
N LEU A 203 -4.21 -18.73 -5.62
CA LEU A 203 -4.70 -18.87 -6.99
C LEU A 203 -3.55 -18.56 -7.95
N SER A 204 -3.50 -19.28 -9.07
CA SER A 204 -2.50 -19.07 -10.11
C SER A 204 -3.02 -18.08 -11.15
N GLY A 205 -2.41 -16.90 -11.22
CA GLY A 205 -2.73 -15.90 -12.26
C GLY A 205 -4.12 -15.26 -12.12
N LEU A 206 -4.64 -14.77 -13.25
CA LEU A 206 -5.98 -14.19 -13.34
C LEU A 206 -7.06 -15.27 -13.24
N LEU A 207 -8.21 -14.91 -12.65
CA LEU A 207 -9.36 -15.79 -12.53
C LEU A 207 -9.90 -16.20 -13.90
N SER A 208 -10.10 -17.49 -14.10
CA SER A 208 -10.72 -18.05 -15.30
C SER A 208 -12.25 -18.00 -15.24
N ALA A 209 -12.90 -18.02 -16.40
CA ALA A 209 -14.36 -18.08 -16.47
C ALA A 209 -14.91 -19.33 -15.73
N ALA A 210 -14.23 -20.48 -15.85
CA ALA A 210 -14.65 -21.70 -15.15
C ALA A 210 -14.64 -21.55 -13.62
N GLU A 211 -13.60 -20.93 -13.05
CA GLU A 211 -13.52 -20.68 -11.62
C GLU A 211 -14.61 -19.71 -11.14
N ILE A 212 -14.89 -18.66 -11.91
CA ILE A 212 -15.99 -17.73 -11.57
C ILE A 212 -17.34 -18.43 -11.64
N LYS A 213 -17.59 -19.24 -12.68
CA LYS A 213 -18.84 -20.00 -12.83
C LYS A 213 -19.07 -20.93 -11.65
N ASP A 214 -18.03 -21.61 -11.18
CA ASP A 214 -18.09 -22.47 -9.98
C ASP A 214 -18.53 -21.66 -8.75
N LYS A 215 -17.95 -20.47 -8.52
CA LYS A 215 -18.31 -19.60 -7.38
C LYS A 215 -19.74 -19.09 -7.48
N VAL A 216 -20.21 -18.74 -8.69
CA VAL A 216 -21.61 -18.38 -8.93
C VAL A 216 -22.53 -19.55 -8.59
N THR A 217 -22.21 -20.75 -9.08
CA THR A 217 -23.01 -21.96 -8.89
C THR A 217 -23.20 -22.29 -7.41
N THR A 218 -22.12 -22.30 -6.62
CA THR A 218 -22.22 -22.63 -5.19
C THR A 218 -22.97 -21.54 -4.39
N ALA A 219 -22.80 -20.27 -4.76
CA ALA A 219 -23.45 -19.16 -4.06
C ALA A 219 -24.94 -19.07 -4.41
N SER A 220 -25.34 -19.39 -5.64
CA SER A 220 -26.74 -19.46 -6.04
C SER A 220 -27.45 -20.66 -5.43
N ASP A 221 -26.80 -21.82 -5.33
CA ASP A 221 -27.32 -22.97 -4.55
C ASP A 221 -27.59 -22.56 -3.09
N PHE A 222 -26.62 -21.88 -2.45
CA PHE A 222 -26.80 -21.37 -1.10
C PHE A 222 -28.05 -20.49 -0.97
N LEU A 223 -28.28 -19.56 -1.91
CA LEU A 223 -29.46 -18.70 -1.92
C LEU A 223 -30.75 -19.50 -2.15
N GLY A 224 -30.74 -20.48 -3.06
CA GLY A 224 -31.86 -21.39 -3.29
C GLY A 224 -32.30 -22.10 -2.02
N ARG A 225 -31.33 -22.60 -1.23
CA ARG A 225 -31.58 -23.21 0.09
C ARG A 225 -32.12 -22.24 1.14
N GLN A 226 -31.97 -20.93 0.96
CA GLN A 226 -32.57 -19.95 1.86
C GLN A 226 -34.06 -19.73 1.57
N VAL A 227 -34.60 -20.16 0.42
CA VAL A 227 -36.02 -19.98 0.07
C VAL A 227 -36.86 -21.07 0.73
N LYS A 228 -37.69 -20.67 1.71
CA LYS A 228 -38.64 -21.58 2.39
C LYS A 228 -39.73 -22.07 1.43
N ASP A 229 -40.52 -23.05 1.87
CA ASP A 229 -41.68 -23.52 1.12
C ASP A 229 -42.72 -22.42 0.86
N SER A 230 -42.81 -21.42 1.75
CA SER A 230 -43.66 -20.24 1.56
C SER A 230 -43.15 -19.26 0.49
N GLY A 231 -41.95 -19.47 -0.06
CA GLY A 231 -41.25 -18.52 -0.93
C GLY A 231 -40.49 -17.42 -0.18
N GLN A 232 -40.72 -17.24 1.12
CA GLN A 232 -39.97 -16.26 1.91
C GLN A 232 -38.54 -16.75 2.20
N PHE A 233 -37.54 -15.88 2.07
CA PHE A 233 -36.15 -16.19 2.45
C PHE A 233 -35.95 -16.37 3.97
N ILE A 234 -34.97 -17.20 4.32
CA ILE A 234 -34.18 -17.06 5.55
C ILE A 234 -33.21 -15.90 5.30
N TYR A 235 -33.46 -14.75 5.94
CA TYR A 235 -32.83 -13.48 5.57
C TYR A 235 -31.30 -13.46 5.70
N GLY A 236 -30.77 -14.15 6.72
CA GLY A 236 -29.33 -14.28 6.91
C GLY A 236 -28.98 -14.87 8.26
N GLN A 237 -27.68 -15.00 8.50
CA GLN A 237 -27.11 -15.66 9.67
C GLN A 237 -25.78 -15.02 10.12
N PHE A 238 -25.47 -15.21 11.40
CA PHE A 238 -24.16 -14.94 12.00
C PHE A 238 -23.41 -16.28 12.20
N PRO A 239 -22.49 -16.64 11.29
CA PRO A 239 -21.88 -17.98 11.27
C PRO A 239 -21.07 -18.34 12.52
N CYS A 240 -20.52 -17.34 13.24
CA CYS A 240 -19.73 -17.59 14.45
C CYS A 240 -20.53 -18.39 15.50
N PHE A 241 -21.85 -18.18 15.54
CA PHE A 241 -22.76 -18.74 16.52
C PHE A 241 -23.93 -19.54 15.92
N ASP A 242 -24.03 -19.63 14.60
CA ASP A 242 -25.19 -20.22 13.88
C ASP A 242 -26.52 -19.59 14.33
N ARG A 243 -26.57 -18.25 14.32
CA ARG A 243 -27.76 -17.47 14.71
C ARG A 243 -28.39 -16.79 13.51
N THR A 244 -29.68 -17.03 13.29
CA THR A 244 -30.48 -16.39 12.24
C THR A 244 -30.79 -14.93 12.56
N ILE A 245 -30.82 -14.08 11.52
CA ILE A 245 -31.24 -12.68 11.59
C ILE A 245 -32.77 -12.61 11.49
N GLN A 246 -33.40 -11.93 12.46
CA GLN A 246 -34.87 -11.93 12.61
C GLN A 246 -35.59 -10.88 11.76
N ASN A 247 -35.00 -9.69 11.58
CA ASN A 247 -35.64 -8.62 10.82
C ASN A 247 -35.61 -8.95 9.32
N TYR A 248 -36.77 -8.89 8.68
CA TYR A 248 -36.90 -9.09 7.24
C TYR A 248 -36.82 -7.75 6.51
N ASN A 249 -36.36 -7.77 5.27
CA ASN A 249 -36.34 -6.58 4.41
C ASN A 249 -36.91 -6.98 3.05
N THR A 250 -38.09 -6.44 2.72
CA THR A 250 -38.81 -6.83 1.50
C THR A 250 -38.09 -6.40 0.22
N LEU A 251 -37.38 -5.26 0.22
CA LEU A 251 -36.56 -4.83 -0.92
C LEU A 251 -35.51 -5.89 -1.26
N ARG A 252 -34.85 -6.44 -0.23
CA ARG A 252 -33.81 -7.46 -0.41
C ARG A 252 -34.34 -8.81 -0.89
N HIS A 253 -35.61 -9.11 -0.62
CA HIS A 253 -36.27 -10.28 -1.22
C HIS A 253 -36.23 -10.17 -2.76
N ALA A 254 -36.64 -9.03 -3.30
CA ALA A 254 -36.74 -8.81 -4.74
C ALA A 254 -35.36 -8.75 -5.41
N SER A 255 -34.41 -7.98 -4.86
CA SER A 255 -33.04 -7.89 -5.43
C SER A 255 -32.30 -9.23 -5.40
N THR A 256 -32.49 -10.03 -4.34
CA THR A 256 -31.85 -11.34 -4.27
C THR A 256 -32.48 -12.28 -5.30
N THR A 257 -33.81 -12.24 -5.45
CA THR A 257 -34.50 -13.02 -6.49
C THR A 257 -34.00 -12.64 -7.89
N TYR A 258 -33.77 -11.36 -8.16
CA TYR A 258 -33.14 -10.89 -9.41
C TYR A 258 -31.77 -11.57 -9.64
N SER A 259 -30.86 -11.50 -8.65
CA SER A 259 -29.53 -12.12 -8.78
C SER A 259 -29.58 -13.66 -8.95
N MET A 260 -30.58 -14.33 -8.35
CA MET A 260 -30.81 -15.76 -8.54
C MET A 260 -31.23 -16.08 -9.97
N ILE A 261 -32.06 -15.23 -10.60
CA ILE A 261 -32.45 -15.39 -12.01
C ILE A 261 -31.25 -15.19 -12.93
N GLU A 262 -30.39 -14.20 -12.66
CA GLU A 262 -29.12 -14.05 -13.38
C GLU A 262 -28.24 -15.30 -13.26
N ALA A 263 -28.13 -15.86 -12.05
CA ALA A 263 -27.37 -17.08 -11.84
C ALA A 263 -28.01 -18.29 -12.54
N TRP A 264 -29.34 -18.40 -12.56
CA TRP A 264 -30.06 -19.47 -13.24
C TRP A 264 -29.86 -19.42 -14.76
N GLU A 265 -29.86 -18.23 -15.38
CA GLU A 265 -29.54 -18.07 -16.81
C GLU A 265 -28.15 -18.64 -17.14
N LEU A 266 -27.18 -18.52 -16.22
CA LEU A 266 -25.82 -19.04 -16.40
C LEU A 266 -25.68 -20.54 -16.06
N THR A 267 -26.42 -21.02 -15.06
CA THR A 267 -26.24 -22.36 -14.48
C THR A 267 -27.20 -23.39 -15.05
N ALA A 268 -28.39 -22.97 -15.47
CA ALA A 268 -29.51 -23.83 -15.87
C ALA A 268 -29.88 -24.88 -14.81
N ASP A 269 -29.79 -24.53 -13.52
CA ASP A 269 -30.12 -25.42 -12.40
C ASP A 269 -31.63 -25.43 -12.10
N ASP A 270 -32.25 -26.61 -12.20
CA ASP A 270 -33.70 -26.80 -12.00
C ASP A 270 -34.15 -26.55 -10.54
N ALA A 271 -33.30 -26.86 -9.55
CA ALA A 271 -33.63 -26.65 -8.14
C ALA A 271 -33.60 -25.15 -7.78
N LEU A 272 -32.67 -24.41 -8.39
CA LEU A 272 -32.62 -22.96 -8.33
C LEU A 272 -33.85 -22.35 -8.99
N GLU A 273 -34.25 -22.82 -10.17
CA GLU A 273 -35.48 -22.36 -10.85
C GLU A 273 -36.71 -22.55 -9.95
N ALA A 274 -36.88 -23.74 -9.39
CA ALA A 274 -38.01 -24.03 -8.50
C ALA A 274 -38.04 -23.07 -7.30
N SER A 275 -36.88 -22.71 -6.77
CA SER A 275 -36.74 -21.76 -5.65
C SER A 275 -37.06 -20.33 -6.08
N ILE A 276 -36.60 -19.90 -7.27
CA ILE A 276 -36.95 -18.61 -7.87
C ILE A 276 -38.46 -18.49 -8.02
N ARG A 277 -39.14 -19.51 -8.55
CA ARG A 277 -40.60 -19.49 -8.76
C ARG A 277 -41.37 -19.33 -7.44
N ARG A 278 -40.97 -20.04 -6.38
CA ARG A 278 -41.56 -19.85 -5.04
C ARG A 278 -41.34 -18.43 -4.53
N SER A 279 -40.11 -17.91 -4.67
CA SER A 279 -39.77 -16.55 -4.25
C SER A 279 -40.59 -15.50 -4.99
N LEU A 280 -40.70 -15.62 -6.32
CA LEU A 280 -41.54 -14.74 -7.14
C LEU A 280 -43.01 -14.82 -6.73
N GLY A 281 -43.54 -16.01 -6.46
CA GLY A 281 -44.91 -16.17 -5.95
C GLY A 281 -45.14 -15.39 -4.65
N TYR A 282 -44.23 -15.52 -3.68
CA TYR A 282 -44.30 -14.74 -2.44
C TYR A 282 -44.20 -13.23 -2.70
N LEU A 283 -43.28 -12.81 -3.58
CA LEU A 283 -43.11 -11.41 -3.95
C LEU A 283 -44.40 -10.83 -4.55
N THR A 284 -45.00 -11.50 -5.53
CA THR A 284 -46.16 -10.98 -6.27
C THR A 284 -47.47 -11.10 -5.51
N GLU A 285 -47.64 -12.13 -4.69
CA GLU A 285 -48.92 -12.39 -3.98
C GLU A 285 -48.95 -11.75 -2.58
N GLN A 286 -47.81 -11.69 -1.90
CA GLN A 286 -47.75 -11.28 -0.49
C GLN A 286 -47.18 -9.89 -0.29
N LEU A 287 -46.12 -9.52 -1.02
CA LEU A 287 -45.37 -8.27 -0.77
C LEU A 287 -45.81 -7.10 -1.66
N ILE A 288 -46.17 -7.38 -2.92
CA ILE A 288 -46.66 -6.35 -3.84
C ILE A 288 -48.17 -6.15 -3.63
N LYS A 289 -48.59 -4.88 -3.52
CA LYS A 289 -49.99 -4.47 -3.35
C LYS A 289 -50.44 -3.57 -4.49
N HIS A 290 -51.71 -3.72 -4.88
CA HIS A 290 -52.33 -2.97 -5.97
C HIS A 290 -53.06 -1.73 -5.46
N TYR A 291 -53.00 -0.67 -6.27
CA TYR A 291 -53.58 0.65 -6.00
C TYR A 291 -54.22 1.21 -7.27
N THR A 292 -55.08 2.22 -7.10
CA THR A 292 -55.60 3.05 -8.18
C THR A 292 -55.13 4.47 -7.94
N LEU A 293 -54.42 5.04 -8.91
CA LEU A 293 -53.92 6.42 -8.82
C LEU A 293 -55.07 7.43 -9.03
N PRO A 294 -54.89 8.71 -8.67
CA PRO A 294 -55.94 9.73 -8.82
C PRO A 294 -56.45 9.94 -10.25
N ASP A 295 -55.65 9.61 -11.26
CA ASP A 295 -56.02 9.66 -12.68
C ASP A 295 -56.77 8.39 -13.17
N GLY A 296 -57.03 7.43 -12.26
CA GLY A 296 -57.70 6.16 -12.55
C GLY A 296 -56.78 5.05 -13.07
N SER A 297 -55.48 5.32 -13.25
CA SER A 297 -54.54 4.30 -13.70
C SER A 297 -54.22 3.27 -12.60
N ALA A 298 -53.97 2.03 -13.02
CA ALA A 298 -53.56 0.97 -12.11
C ALA A 298 -52.09 1.16 -11.71
N ALA A 299 -51.81 1.11 -10.41
CA ALA A 299 -50.47 1.09 -9.85
C ALA A 299 -50.26 -0.11 -8.93
N ALA A 300 -49.01 -0.49 -8.73
CA ALA A 300 -48.62 -1.48 -7.75
C ALA A 300 -47.37 -1.02 -7.02
N PHE A 301 -47.22 -1.41 -5.76
CA PHE A 301 -46.06 -1.05 -4.95
C PHE A 301 -45.62 -2.22 -4.07
N LEU A 302 -44.32 -2.34 -3.86
CA LEU A 302 -43.77 -3.17 -2.80
C LEU A 302 -43.99 -2.47 -1.46
N VAL A 303 -44.71 -3.12 -0.54
CA VAL A 303 -44.99 -2.58 0.80
C VAL A 303 -44.10 -3.29 1.82
N ASP A 304 -43.33 -2.51 2.58
CA ASP A 304 -42.39 -3.01 3.60
C ASP A 304 -43.04 -3.20 4.98
N GLU A 305 -42.35 -3.88 5.89
CA GLU A 305 -42.74 -4.08 7.30
C GLU A 305 -42.75 -2.73 8.05
N GLY A 306 -43.85 -1.99 7.92
CA GLY A 306 -44.03 -0.64 8.47
C GLY A 306 -44.98 0.25 7.67
N ASP A 307 -45.73 -0.31 6.71
CA ASP A 307 -46.64 0.41 5.81
C ASP A 307 -45.94 1.55 5.05
N GLU A 308 -44.67 1.31 4.67
CA GLU A 308 -43.86 2.20 3.83
C GLU A 308 -43.72 1.61 2.43
N ILE A 309 -43.81 2.49 1.43
CA ILE A 309 -43.40 2.20 0.05
C ILE A 309 -42.07 2.89 -0.17
N LYS A 310 -41.04 2.13 -0.55
CA LYS A 310 -39.70 2.65 -0.85
C LYS A 310 -39.45 2.58 -2.35
N LEU A 311 -38.97 3.68 -2.95
CA LEU A 311 -38.69 3.79 -4.38
C LEU A 311 -37.85 2.61 -4.89
N GLY A 312 -36.70 2.37 -4.25
CA GLY A 312 -35.81 1.26 -4.59
C GLY A 312 -36.47 -0.11 -4.53
N GLY A 313 -37.41 -0.32 -3.61
CA GLY A 313 -38.17 -1.57 -3.47
C GLY A 313 -39.00 -1.88 -4.71
N ASN A 314 -39.72 -0.88 -5.24
CA ASN A 314 -40.49 -1.02 -6.48
C ASN A 314 -39.57 -1.28 -7.67
N ALA A 315 -38.43 -0.59 -7.70
CA ALA A 315 -37.46 -0.69 -8.78
C ALA A 315 -36.85 -2.10 -8.89
N VAL A 316 -36.40 -2.69 -7.79
CA VAL A 316 -35.84 -4.05 -7.82
C VAL A 316 -36.90 -5.12 -8.10
N CYS A 317 -38.18 -4.86 -7.81
CA CYS A 317 -39.28 -5.72 -8.27
C CYS A 317 -39.41 -5.72 -9.79
N LEU A 318 -39.30 -4.55 -10.43
CA LEU A 318 -39.25 -4.47 -11.90
C LEU A 318 -38.07 -5.29 -12.43
N LEU A 319 -36.87 -5.12 -11.86
CA LEU A 319 -35.68 -5.84 -12.30
C LEU A 319 -35.89 -7.37 -12.25
N ALA A 320 -36.35 -7.90 -11.11
CA ALA A 320 -36.58 -9.34 -10.95
C ALA A 320 -37.61 -9.88 -11.96
N LEU A 321 -38.76 -9.22 -12.09
CA LEU A 321 -39.85 -9.68 -12.96
C LEU A 321 -39.53 -9.52 -14.45
N VAL A 322 -38.83 -8.43 -14.83
CA VAL A 322 -38.35 -8.23 -16.21
C VAL A 322 -37.33 -9.32 -16.54
N LYS A 323 -36.33 -9.54 -15.70
CA LYS A 323 -35.29 -10.53 -15.95
C LYS A 323 -35.88 -11.95 -16.05
N PHE A 324 -36.84 -12.30 -15.20
CA PHE A 324 -37.55 -13.58 -15.31
C PHE A 324 -38.32 -13.71 -16.63
N SER A 325 -38.98 -12.63 -17.06
CA SER A 325 -39.72 -12.58 -18.34
C SER A 325 -38.79 -12.71 -19.54
N GLU A 326 -37.59 -12.11 -19.49
CA GLU A 326 -36.56 -12.23 -20.52
C GLU A 326 -36.03 -13.67 -20.62
N VAL A 327 -35.68 -14.30 -19.49
CA VAL A 327 -35.08 -15.64 -19.46
C VAL A 327 -36.08 -16.73 -19.87
N THR A 328 -37.36 -16.60 -19.47
CA THR A 328 -38.39 -17.61 -19.77
C THR A 328 -39.20 -17.33 -21.02
N GLY A 329 -39.14 -16.10 -21.54
CA GLY A 329 -40.01 -15.62 -22.62
C GLY A 329 -41.46 -15.34 -22.20
N THR A 330 -41.84 -15.49 -20.92
CA THR A 330 -43.21 -15.19 -20.47
C THR A 330 -43.53 -13.70 -20.56
N ARG A 331 -44.81 -13.40 -20.76
CA ARG A 331 -45.37 -12.04 -20.72
C ARG A 331 -46.46 -11.90 -19.65
N ASP A 332 -46.67 -12.92 -18.82
CA ASP A 332 -47.75 -12.97 -17.83
C ASP A 332 -47.63 -11.87 -16.78
N TYR A 333 -46.41 -11.43 -16.47
CA TYR A 333 -46.14 -10.36 -15.52
C TYR A 333 -46.27 -8.95 -16.11
N LEU A 334 -46.49 -8.80 -17.43
CA LEU A 334 -46.51 -7.49 -18.07
C LEU A 334 -47.54 -6.52 -17.45
N PRO A 335 -48.79 -6.93 -17.11
CA PRO A 335 -49.73 -6.04 -16.42
C PRO A 335 -49.21 -5.55 -15.06
N LEU A 336 -48.57 -6.43 -14.28
CA LEU A 336 -48.01 -6.08 -12.98
C LEU A 336 -46.78 -5.17 -13.12
N LEU A 337 -45.91 -5.44 -14.09
CA LEU A 337 -44.77 -4.61 -14.44
C LEU A 337 -45.20 -3.19 -14.83
N THR A 338 -46.22 -3.07 -15.68
CA THR A 338 -46.81 -1.77 -16.02
C THR A 338 -47.36 -1.04 -14.80
N ALA A 339 -48.04 -1.75 -13.88
CA ALA A 339 -48.57 -1.15 -12.66
C ALA A 339 -47.44 -0.69 -11.70
N LEU A 340 -46.37 -1.47 -11.54
CA LEU A 340 -45.19 -1.08 -10.76
C LEU A 340 -44.50 0.16 -11.36
N ALA A 341 -44.35 0.20 -12.68
CA ALA A 341 -43.74 1.31 -13.38
C ALA A 341 -44.60 2.59 -13.31
N ASN A 342 -45.93 2.48 -13.42
CA ASN A 342 -46.84 3.59 -13.11
C ASN A 342 -46.63 4.11 -11.67
N GLY A 343 -46.44 3.19 -10.71
CA GLY A 343 -46.13 3.55 -9.33
C GLY A 343 -44.80 4.32 -9.18
N ILE A 344 -43.74 3.89 -9.86
CA ILE A 344 -42.46 4.62 -9.88
C ILE A 344 -42.62 5.99 -10.54
N SER A 345 -43.34 6.09 -11.67
CA SER A 345 -43.64 7.36 -12.33
C SER A 345 -44.43 8.32 -11.44
N TRP A 346 -45.36 7.80 -10.63
CA TRP A 346 -46.09 8.59 -9.63
C TRP A 346 -45.16 9.18 -8.56
N MET A 347 -44.04 8.51 -8.26
CA MET A 347 -43.04 8.99 -7.32
C MET A 347 -42.12 10.07 -7.93
N GLN A 348 -42.11 10.28 -9.26
CA GLN A 348 -41.31 11.31 -9.91
C GLN A 348 -41.95 12.70 -9.77
N ASP A 349 -41.16 13.69 -9.37
CA ASP A 349 -41.55 15.09 -9.44
C ASP A 349 -41.61 15.53 -10.93
N PRO A 350 -42.78 15.96 -11.42
CA PRO A 350 -42.99 16.22 -12.85
C PRO A 350 -42.25 17.46 -13.37
N PHE A 351 -41.78 18.35 -12.49
CA PHE A 351 -41.12 19.60 -12.86
C PHE A 351 -39.60 19.46 -12.88
N THR A 352 -39.06 18.78 -11.87
CA THR A 352 -37.61 18.65 -11.67
C THR A 352 -37.06 17.36 -12.28
N GLY A 353 -37.86 16.30 -12.39
CA GLY A 353 -37.43 14.97 -12.83
C GLY A 353 -36.84 14.10 -11.71
N GLY A 354 -36.60 14.65 -10.52
CA GLY A 354 -36.14 13.87 -9.36
C GLY A 354 -37.25 13.00 -8.76
N PHE A 355 -36.89 11.96 -8.00
CA PHE A 355 -37.87 11.07 -7.38
C PHE A 355 -38.11 11.39 -5.89
N ASN A 356 -39.31 11.09 -5.41
CA ASN A 356 -39.62 10.96 -3.99
C ASN A 356 -39.24 9.55 -3.51
N HIS A 357 -38.54 9.44 -2.39
CA HIS A 357 -37.95 8.15 -1.99
C HIS A 357 -38.89 7.26 -1.18
N VAL A 358 -39.83 7.83 -0.42
CA VAL A 358 -40.71 7.07 0.47
C VAL A 358 -42.13 7.64 0.48
N LEU A 359 -43.13 6.77 0.27
CA LEU A 359 -44.55 7.07 0.45
C LEU A 359 -45.15 6.32 1.64
N HIS A 360 -46.25 6.85 2.17
CA HIS A 360 -47.16 6.11 3.05
C HIS A 360 -47.97 5.10 2.23
N ALA A 361 -47.96 3.82 2.60
CA ALA A 361 -48.69 2.78 1.87
C ALA A 361 -50.22 2.93 1.96
N LYS A 362 -50.74 3.67 2.95
CA LYS A 362 -52.18 3.85 3.16
C LYS A 362 -52.82 4.78 2.12
N ASP A 363 -52.16 5.89 1.80
CA ASP A 363 -52.74 6.99 1.02
C ASP A 363 -51.81 7.53 -0.08
N LEU A 364 -50.63 6.92 -0.25
CA LEU A 364 -49.61 7.30 -1.24
C LEU A 364 -49.05 8.72 -1.06
N SER A 365 -49.29 9.35 0.09
CA SER A 365 -48.67 10.64 0.42
C SER A 365 -47.16 10.50 0.65
N VAL A 366 -46.39 11.54 0.31
CA VAL A 366 -44.94 11.54 0.47
C VAL A 366 -44.59 11.53 1.96
N LYS A 367 -43.92 10.45 2.40
CA LYS A 367 -43.42 10.31 3.78
C LYS A 367 -42.04 10.92 3.94
N ALA A 368 -41.15 10.67 2.97
CA ALA A 368 -39.82 11.25 2.92
C ALA A 368 -39.43 11.50 1.46
N PRO A 369 -39.21 12.76 1.06
CA PRO A 369 -38.84 13.07 -0.31
C PRO A 369 -37.46 12.51 -0.66
N PHE A 370 -36.53 12.45 0.31
CA PHE A 370 -35.21 11.87 0.15
C PHE A 370 -34.89 10.93 1.32
N ARG A 371 -34.22 9.81 1.04
CA ARG A 371 -33.72 8.90 2.08
C ARG A 371 -32.30 8.40 1.79
N ILE A 372 -32.10 7.78 0.63
CA ILE A 372 -30.82 7.23 0.18
C ILE A 372 -30.75 7.41 -1.34
N ILE A 373 -29.66 7.98 -1.84
CA ILE A 373 -29.47 8.33 -3.26
C ILE A 373 -29.51 7.12 -4.21
N TYR A 374 -29.14 5.92 -3.75
CA TYR A 374 -29.16 4.69 -4.56
C TYR A 374 -30.54 4.35 -5.14
N TYR A 375 -31.63 4.79 -4.48
CA TYR A 375 -32.98 4.52 -4.97
C TYR A 375 -33.25 5.18 -6.32
N ASP A 376 -32.61 6.32 -6.60
CA ASP A 376 -32.74 7.02 -7.88
C ASP A 376 -32.17 6.17 -9.03
N GLY A 377 -30.97 5.61 -8.82
CA GLY A 377 -30.31 4.72 -9.77
C GLY A 377 -31.08 3.43 -10.00
N GLU A 378 -31.56 2.79 -8.92
CA GLU A 378 -32.40 1.58 -8.99
C GLU A 378 -33.66 1.83 -9.83
N ALA A 379 -34.40 2.90 -9.54
CA ALA A 379 -35.64 3.25 -10.25
C ALA A 379 -35.41 3.51 -11.73
N ALA A 380 -34.41 4.32 -12.07
CA ALA A 380 -34.07 4.60 -13.46
C ALA A 380 -33.67 3.31 -14.21
N PHE A 381 -32.85 2.46 -13.58
CA PHE A 381 -32.43 1.19 -14.17
C PHE A 381 -33.61 0.24 -14.39
N GLY A 382 -34.47 0.06 -13.38
CA GLY A 382 -35.68 -0.79 -13.48
C GLY A 382 -36.61 -0.38 -14.61
N LEU A 383 -36.83 0.92 -14.79
CA LEU A 383 -37.62 1.47 -15.90
C LEU A 383 -36.95 1.25 -17.26
N MET A 384 -35.63 1.41 -17.36
CA MET A 384 -34.90 1.11 -18.60
C MET A 384 -34.99 -0.36 -19.01
N ARG A 385 -34.90 -1.28 -18.04
CA ARG A 385 -35.08 -2.72 -18.31
C ARG A 385 -36.50 -3.02 -18.79
N LEU A 386 -37.51 -2.43 -18.16
CA LEU A 386 -38.89 -2.59 -18.63
C LEU A 386 -39.11 -1.98 -20.02
N TYR A 387 -38.49 -0.85 -20.34
CA TYR A 387 -38.52 -0.29 -21.69
C TYR A 387 -37.95 -1.28 -22.71
N GLY A 388 -36.79 -1.87 -22.44
CA GLY A 388 -36.19 -2.91 -23.30
C GLY A 388 -37.13 -4.10 -23.55
N LEU A 389 -37.92 -4.48 -22.54
CA LEU A 389 -38.89 -5.57 -22.66
C LEU A 389 -40.19 -5.17 -23.38
N SER A 390 -40.71 -3.97 -23.13
CA SER A 390 -42.07 -3.55 -23.52
C SER A 390 -42.14 -2.63 -24.74
N GLY A 391 -41.08 -1.86 -25.02
CA GLY A 391 -41.06 -0.81 -26.04
C GLY A 391 -41.91 0.42 -25.71
N ASP A 392 -42.45 0.54 -24.50
CA ASP A 392 -43.30 1.67 -24.11
C ASP A 392 -42.47 2.92 -23.78
N GLU A 393 -42.48 3.90 -24.69
CA GLU A 393 -41.73 5.15 -24.58
C GLU A 393 -42.03 5.95 -23.30
N ARG A 394 -43.15 5.71 -22.60
CA ARG A 394 -43.42 6.39 -21.31
C ARG A 394 -42.28 6.18 -20.31
N TRP A 395 -41.70 4.98 -20.26
CA TRP A 395 -40.64 4.66 -19.29
C TRP A 395 -39.32 5.34 -19.65
N LEU A 396 -38.97 5.38 -20.94
CA LEU A 396 -37.78 6.06 -21.40
C LEU A 396 -37.85 7.56 -21.11
N ASN A 397 -39.01 8.20 -21.34
CA ASN A 397 -39.23 9.61 -21.03
C ASN A 397 -39.04 9.92 -19.53
N VAL A 398 -39.45 9.02 -18.63
CA VAL A 398 -39.24 9.16 -17.18
C VAL A 398 -37.76 9.11 -16.85
N VAL A 399 -37.01 8.18 -17.46
CA VAL A 399 -35.56 8.03 -17.26
C VAL A 399 -34.78 9.23 -17.82
N GLU A 400 -35.11 9.73 -19.01
CA GLU A 400 -34.43 10.89 -19.60
C GLU A 400 -34.57 12.13 -18.69
N LYS A 401 -35.78 12.39 -18.18
CA LYS A 401 -36.03 13.47 -17.20
C LYS A 401 -35.24 13.28 -15.90
N ALA A 402 -35.18 12.05 -15.40
CA ALA A 402 -34.40 11.73 -14.20
C ALA A 402 -32.90 11.96 -14.43
N PHE A 403 -32.37 11.58 -15.58
CA PHE A 403 -30.95 11.78 -15.90
C PHE A 403 -30.60 13.25 -16.13
N ASP A 404 -31.48 14.05 -16.72
CA ASP A 404 -31.27 15.51 -16.81
C ASP A 404 -31.15 16.12 -15.40
N TYR A 405 -31.98 15.66 -14.45
CA TYR A 405 -31.86 16.01 -13.04
C TYR A 405 -30.54 15.52 -12.41
N PHE A 406 -30.18 14.25 -12.59
CA PHE A 406 -28.96 13.66 -12.03
C PHE A 406 -27.70 14.34 -12.55
N ILE A 407 -27.68 14.71 -13.84
CA ILE A 407 -26.59 15.45 -14.46
C ILE A 407 -26.49 16.84 -13.82
N ALA A 408 -27.61 17.56 -13.70
CA ALA A 408 -27.64 18.89 -13.08
C ALA A 408 -27.24 18.89 -11.60
N LYS A 409 -27.40 17.76 -10.90
CA LYS A 409 -27.04 17.56 -9.49
C LYS A 409 -25.70 16.86 -9.27
N GLU A 410 -25.00 16.50 -10.34
CA GLU A 410 -23.71 15.82 -10.29
C GLU A 410 -23.73 14.50 -9.51
N HIS A 411 -24.80 13.71 -9.63
CA HIS A 411 -24.99 12.47 -8.86
C HIS A 411 -23.88 11.42 -9.10
N TRP A 412 -23.11 11.52 -10.19
CA TRP A 412 -21.95 10.65 -10.45
C TRP A 412 -20.87 10.72 -9.37
N ARG A 413 -20.84 11.78 -8.53
CA ARG A 413 -19.90 11.89 -7.40
C ARG A 413 -20.12 10.84 -6.31
N GLU A 414 -21.27 10.18 -6.30
CA GLU A 414 -21.58 9.12 -5.34
C GLU A 414 -20.99 7.76 -5.74
N HIS A 415 -20.46 7.63 -6.96
CA HIS A 415 -19.83 6.40 -7.47
C HIS A 415 -20.76 5.18 -7.38
N ASP A 416 -22.03 5.36 -7.75
CA ASP A 416 -23.07 4.34 -7.63
C ASP A 416 -23.13 3.40 -8.84
N HIS A 417 -23.01 2.09 -8.57
CA HIS A 417 -23.18 1.04 -9.55
C HIS A 417 -24.55 1.03 -10.24
N TRP A 418 -25.66 1.36 -9.57
CA TRP A 418 -27.00 1.36 -10.18
C TRP A 418 -27.14 2.43 -11.26
N LEU A 419 -26.59 3.61 -11.01
CA LEU A 419 -26.49 4.66 -12.01
C LEU A 419 -25.65 4.21 -13.21
N SER A 420 -24.53 3.52 -13.00
CA SER A 420 -23.74 2.95 -14.09
C SER A 420 -24.49 1.87 -14.88
N TYR A 421 -25.25 0.99 -14.23
CA TYR A 421 -26.14 0.04 -14.93
C TYR A 421 -27.17 0.77 -15.78
N CYS A 422 -27.81 1.80 -15.24
CA CYS A 422 -28.80 2.58 -15.99
C CYS A 422 -28.17 3.34 -17.17
N VAL A 423 -27.02 4.00 -16.97
CA VAL A 423 -26.28 4.63 -18.08
C VAL A 423 -25.98 3.61 -19.16
N ASN A 424 -25.58 2.39 -18.76
CA ASN A 424 -25.27 1.34 -19.70
C ASN A 424 -26.47 0.98 -20.58
N GLU A 425 -27.68 0.84 -20.02
CA GLU A 425 -28.90 0.59 -20.79
C GLU A 425 -29.35 1.82 -21.59
N LEU A 426 -29.40 3.01 -20.96
CA LEU A 426 -29.87 4.26 -21.56
C LEU A 426 -29.12 4.59 -22.85
N THR A 427 -27.79 4.48 -22.82
CA THR A 427 -26.93 4.76 -23.98
C THR A 427 -27.12 3.79 -25.15
N ARG A 428 -27.79 2.63 -24.97
CA ARG A 428 -28.17 1.73 -26.07
C ARG A 428 -29.31 2.31 -26.92
N HIS A 429 -30.17 3.12 -26.28
CA HIS A 429 -31.39 3.65 -26.88
C HIS A 429 -31.31 5.16 -27.17
N ARG A 430 -30.46 5.87 -26.42
CA ARG A 430 -30.17 7.31 -26.52
C ARG A 430 -28.65 7.53 -26.42
N PRO A 431 -27.88 7.36 -27.50
CA PRO A 431 -26.42 7.42 -27.47
C PRO A 431 -25.87 8.85 -27.45
N GLU A 432 -26.37 9.69 -26.52
CA GLU A 432 -25.91 11.07 -26.37
C GLU A 432 -24.65 11.16 -25.50
N GLU A 433 -23.68 11.99 -25.90
CA GLU A 433 -22.40 12.17 -25.21
C GLU A 433 -22.57 12.53 -23.72
N LYS A 434 -23.61 13.31 -23.35
CA LYS A 434 -23.89 13.69 -21.96
C LYS A 434 -24.04 12.48 -21.02
N TYR A 435 -24.64 11.38 -21.49
CA TYR A 435 -24.83 10.17 -20.70
C TYR A 435 -23.54 9.36 -20.56
N PHE A 436 -22.74 9.28 -21.63
CA PHE A 436 -21.42 8.65 -21.55
C PHE A 436 -20.49 9.40 -20.58
N ARG A 437 -20.47 10.74 -20.65
CA ARG A 437 -19.69 11.58 -19.72
C ARG A 437 -20.12 11.37 -18.26
N PHE A 438 -21.42 11.31 -18.00
CA PHE A 438 -21.93 10.97 -16.66
C PHE A 438 -21.36 9.63 -16.17
N GLY A 439 -21.43 8.58 -17.01
CA GLY A 439 -20.92 7.25 -16.66
C GLY A 439 -19.40 7.22 -16.45
N LEU A 440 -18.62 7.97 -17.23
CA LEU A 440 -17.16 8.04 -17.09
C LEU A 440 -16.80 8.74 -15.77
N ASN A 441 -17.41 9.90 -15.49
CA ASN A 441 -17.18 10.64 -14.25
C ASN A 441 -17.53 9.82 -13.00
N ASN A 442 -18.45 8.85 -13.12
CA ASN A 442 -18.81 7.95 -12.04
C ASN A 442 -17.67 6.99 -11.63
N VAL A 443 -16.61 6.84 -12.45
CA VAL A 443 -15.51 5.88 -12.19
C VAL A 443 -14.10 6.48 -12.25
N THR A 444 -13.84 7.46 -13.13
CA THR A 444 -12.46 7.91 -13.44
C THR A 444 -11.65 8.31 -12.21
N ASP A 445 -12.21 9.14 -11.32
CA ASP A 445 -11.52 9.62 -10.11
C ASP A 445 -11.59 8.63 -8.92
N TYR A 446 -12.17 7.45 -9.13
CA TYR A 446 -12.44 6.47 -8.07
C TYR A 446 -11.52 5.23 -8.11
N LEU A 447 -10.67 5.11 -9.14
CA LEU A 447 -9.84 3.92 -9.36
C LEU A 447 -8.83 3.64 -8.22
N ASP A 448 -8.29 4.67 -7.57
CA ASP A 448 -7.40 4.48 -6.41
C ASP A 448 -8.15 3.94 -5.20
N PHE A 449 -9.38 4.38 -4.98
CA PHE A 449 -10.24 3.83 -3.93
C PHE A 449 -10.50 2.34 -4.21
N VAL A 450 -10.80 2.00 -5.47
CA VAL A 450 -10.99 0.60 -5.88
C VAL A 450 -9.73 -0.24 -5.62
N LEU A 451 -8.52 0.24 -5.90
CA LEU A 451 -7.29 -0.54 -5.68
C LEU A 451 -6.93 -0.67 -4.19
N LEU A 452 -7.07 0.41 -3.41
CA LEU A 452 -6.60 0.48 -2.03
C LEU A 452 -7.64 -0.03 -1.01
N ARG A 453 -8.86 -0.35 -1.44
CA ARG A 453 -9.93 -0.82 -0.55
C ARG A 453 -9.61 -2.22 0.02
N ILE A 454 -9.34 -2.26 1.33
CA ILE A 454 -9.05 -3.51 2.06
C ILE A 454 -10.28 -4.42 2.25
N THR A 455 -11.50 -3.85 2.28
CA THR A 455 -12.72 -4.68 2.35
C THR A 455 -13.09 -5.17 0.96
N THR A 456 -13.80 -6.29 0.86
CA THR A 456 -14.30 -6.81 -0.41
C THR A 456 -15.16 -5.80 -1.15
N PHE A 457 -16.23 -5.30 -0.52
CA PHE A 457 -17.14 -4.29 -1.07
C PHE A 457 -17.63 -4.66 -2.49
N PRO A 458 -18.55 -5.65 -2.60
CA PRO A 458 -18.89 -6.32 -3.87
C PRO A 458 -19.39 -5.39 -4.97
N THR A 459 -20.11 -4.33 -4.62
CA THR A 459 -20.65 -3.35 -5.58
C THR A 459 -19.57 -2.60 -6.38
N LEU A 460 -18.31 -2.61 -5.95
CA LEU A 460 -17.21 -2.08 -6.77
C LEU A 460 -17.01 -2.89 -8.05
N LEU A 461 -17.13 -4.21 -8.00
CA LEU A 461 -17.02 -5.02 -9.22
C LEU A 461 -18.19 -4.76 -10.16
N GLU A 462 -19.41 -4.63 -9.62
CA GLU A 462 -20.60 -4.26 -10.40
C GLU A 462 -20.43 -2.91 -11.10
N LEU A 463 -19.97 -1.88 -10.38
CA LEU A 463 -19.64 -0.56 -10.93
C LEU A 463 -18.64 -0.66 -12.09
N MET A 464 -17.55 -1.41 -11.88
CA MET A 464 -16.51 -1.59 -12.89
C MET A 464 -17.00 -2.37 -14.10
N MET A 465 -17.80 -3.40 -13.92
CA MET A 465 -18.34 -4.16 -15.04
C MET A 465 -19.31 -3.34 -15.88
N ALA A 466 -20.16 -2.53 -15.24
CA ALA A 466 -21.04 -1.61 -15.96
C ALA A 466 -20.24 -0.55 -16.74
N ALA A 467 -19.19 0.01 -16.14
CA ALA A 467 -18.30 0.95 -16.82
C ALA A 467 -17.51 0.30 -17.97
N GLN A 468 -17.06 -0.95 -17.82
CA GLN A 468 -16.36 -1.69 -18.87
C GLN A 468 -17.24 -1.86 -20.11
N GLN A 469 -18.52 -2.23 -19.96
CA GLN A 469 -19.45 -2.36 -21.07
C GLN A 469 -19.71 -1.03 -21.79
N MET A 470 -19.74 0.07 -21.04
CA MET A 470 -19.83 1.42 -21.60
C MET A 470 -18.56 1.77 -22.38
N LEU A 471 -17.36 1.55 -21.82
CA LEU A 471 -16.07 1.79 -22.48
C LEU A 471 -15.94 0.98 -23.77
N GLN A 472 -16.39 -0.27 -23.77
CA GLN A 472 -16.42 -1.11 -24.97
C GLN A 472 -17.29 -0.50 -26.07
N ARG A 473 -18.46 0.05 -25.73
CA ARG A 473 -19.32 0.72 -26.72
C ARG A 473 -18.72 2.03 -27.21
N ILE A 474 -18.13 2.85 -26.33
CA ILE A 474 -17.39 4.06 -26.74
C ILE A 474 -16.28 3.69 -27.75
N SER A 475 -15.57 2.58 -27.55
CA SER A 475 -14.52 2.14 -28.48
C SER A 475 -15.04 1.77 -29.88
N GLN A 476 -16.29 1.32 -29.97
CA GLN A 476 -16.93 0.90 -31.21
C GLN A 476 -17.55 2.08 -31.97
N GLU A 477 -17.81 3.21 -31.30
CA GLU A 477 -18.48 4.39 -31.87
C GLU A 477 -17.47 5.50 -32.22
N PRO A 478 -17.15 5.72 -33.52
CA PRO A 478 -16.10 6.67 -33.92
C PRO A 478 -16.30 8.09 -33.40
N SER A 479 -17.56 8.54 -33.27
CA SER A 479 -17.90 9.88 -32.79
C SER A 479 -17.64 10.11 -31.30
N LEU A 480 -17.49 9.05 -30.51
CA LEU A 480 -17.30 9.11 -29.06
C LEU A 480 -15.91 8.65 -28.60
N ARG A 481 -15.09 8.09 -29.50
CA ARG A 481 -13.76 7.54 -29.16
C ARG A 481 -12.85 8.51 -28.42
N HIS A 482 -12.99 9.83 -28.62
CA HIS A 482 -12.20 10.84 -27.90
C HIS A 482 -12.38 10.75 -26.39
N LEU A 483 -13.53 10.29 -25.91
CA LEU A 483 -13.81 10.14 -24.48
C LEU A 483 -12.92 9.09 -23.80
N LEU A 484 -12.37 8.13 -24.55
CA LEU A 484 -11.45 7.13 -23.98
C LEU A 484 -10.14 7.77 -23.49
N ASN A 485 -9.75 8.92 -24.04
CA ASN A 485 -8.56 9.65 -23.60
C ASN A 485 -8.73 10.30 -22.22
N GLU A 486 -9.95 10.36 -21.70
CA GLU A 486 -10.27 10.90 -20.38
C GLU A 486 -10.11 9.84 -19.26
N VAL A 487 -9.85 8.58 -19.62
CA VAL A 487 -9.70 7.47 -18.67
C VAL A 487 -8.37 6.77 -18.86
N ASP A 488 -7.66 6.54 -17.75
CA ASP A 488 -6.51 5.62 -17.71
C ASP A 488 -7.03 4.18 -17.83
N LEU A 489 -7.13 3.69 -19.08
CA LEU A 489 -7.68 2.36 -19.39
C LEU A 489 -6.85 1.23 -18.78
N ASP A 490 -5.53 1.36 -18.73
CA ASP A 490 -4.67 0.34 -18.09
C ASP A 490 -4.97 0.27 -16.59
N LYS A 491 -4.96 1.41 -15.89
CA LYS A 491 -5.31 1.46 -14.46
C LYS A 491 -6.72 0.94 -14.22
N PHE A 492 -7.68 1.26 -15.09
CA PHE A 492 -9.04 0.75 -15.01
C PHE A 492 -9.06 -0.79 -15.06
N TYR A 493 -8.48 -1.41 -16.09
CA TYR A 493 -8.53 -2.87 -16.22
C TYR A 493 -7.71 -3.59 -15.13
N ARG A 494 -6.58 -3.01 -14.67
CA ARG A 494 -5.84 -3.55 -13.51
C ARG A 494 -6.69 -3.51 -12.24
N ALA A 495 -7.37 -2.39 -11.99
CA ALA A 495 -8.27 -2.26 -10.85
C ALA A 495 -9.44 -3.26 -10.94
N LEU A 496 -9.97 -3.52 -12.13
CA LEU A 496 -11.06 -4.45 -12.40
C LEU A 496 -10.65 -5.88 -12.04
N HIS A 497 -9.55 -6.37 -12.61
CA HIS A 497 -9.04 -7.71 -12.34
C HIS A 497 -8.62 -7.90 -10.87
N TYR A 498 -7.93 -6.91 -10.30
CA TYR A 498 -7.59 -6.94 -8.87
C TYR A 498 -8.84 -7.02 -7.99
N ARG A 499 -9.87 -6.23 -8.31
CA ARG A 499 -11.11 -6.21 -7.54
C ARG A 499 -11.84 -7.55 -7.61
N ALA A 500 -11.95 -8.15 -8.80
CA ALA A 500 -12.52 -9.48 -8.97
C ALA A 500 -11.76 -10.54 -8.12
N GLY A 501 -10.42 -10.52 -8.15
CA GLY A 501 -9.58 -11.37 -7.30
C GLY A 501 -9.82 -11.16 -5.81
N HIS A 502 -9.84 -9.90 -5.38
CA HIS A 502 -9.96 -9.52 -3.97
C HIS A 502 -11.32 -9.90 -3.37
N LEU A 503 -12.40 -9.89 -4.15
CA LEU A 503 -13.74 -10.31 -3.68
C LEU A 503 -13.77 -11.74 -3.14
N LEU A 504 -12.87 -12.62 -3.59
CA LEU A 504 -12.77 -13.99 -3.08
C LEU A 504 -12.31 -14.08 -1.61
N ASN A 505 -11.85 -12.98 -1.00
CA ASN A 505 -11.65 -12.86 0.46
C ASN A 505 -12.95 -12.79 1.26
N GLY A 506 -14.09 -12.64 0.57
CA GLY A 506 -15.42 -12.70 1.14
C GLY A 506 -16.13 -14.02 0.86
N TYR A 507 -15.48 -15.01 0.26
CA TYR A 507 -16.09 -16.31 -0.06
C TYR A 507 -15.82 -17.32 1.06
N PHE A 508 -16.84 -18.10 1.44
CA PHE A 508 -16.70 -19.21 2.37
C PHE A 508 -16.10 -20.44 1.69
N TRP A 509 -14.79 -20.38 1.51
CA TRP A 509 -13.98 -21.53 1.15
C TRP A 509 -14.08 -22.63 2.21
N PRO A 510 -13.99 -23.93 1.86
CA PRO A 510 -13.94 -25.02 2.82
C PRO A 510 -12.90 -24.80 3.94
N GLU A 511 -11.70 -24.34 3.59
CA GLU A 511 -10.60 -24.05 4.54
C GLU A 511 -10.88 -22.91 5.53
N THR A 512 -11.93 -22.13 5.30
CA THR A 512 -12.41 -21.05 6.19
C THR A 512 -13.71 -21.46 6.89
N ALA A 513 -14.68 -21.98 6.14
CA ALA A 513 -15.99 -22.39 6.63
C ALA A 513 -15.87 -23.43 7.75
N MET A 514 -14.90 -24.36 7.65
CA MET A 514 -14.70 -25.44 8.62
C MET A 514 -14.58 -24.97 10.07
N PHE A 515 -14.13 -23.74 10.34
CA PHE A 515 -13.96 -23.23 11.71
C PHE A 515 -15.24 -22.68 12.35
N PHE A 516 -16.28 -22.40 11.55
CA PHE A 516 -17.52 -21.78 12.02
C PHE A 516 -18.46 -22.81 12.68
N ARG A 517 -19.58 -22.35 13.26
CA ARG A 517 -20.42 -23.23 14.10
C ARG A 517 -21.05 -24.39 13.31
N ASN A 518 -21.47 -24.12 12.08
CA ASN A 518 -22.12 -25.07 11.20
C ASN A 518 -21.62 -24.82 9.76
N PRO A 519 -20.54 -25.50 9.30
CA PRO A 519 -19.91 -25.22 8.01
C PRO A 519 -20.79 -25.53 6.79
N GLU A 520 -21.58 -26.61 6.79
CA GLU A 520 -22.49 -27.00 5.68
C GLU A 520 -23.52 -25.91 5.35
N ARG A 521 -23.88 -25.08 6.33
CA ARG A 521 -24.84 -23.98 6.14
C ARG A 521 -24.26 -22.75 5.45
N ILE A 522 -22.93 -22.63 5.36
CA ILE A 522 -22.27 -21.41 4.87
C ILE A 522 -21.28 -21.66 3.75
N VAL A 523 -20.74 -22.88 3.63
CA VAL A 523 -19.77 -23.21 2.59
C VAL A 523 -20.34 -22.92 1.21
N GLY A 524 -19.53 -22.32 0.35
CA GLY A 524 -19.97 -21.91 -0.99
C GLY A 524 -20.70 -20.57 -1.06
N SER A 525 -20.98 -19.93 0.09
CA SER A 525 -21.60 -18.60 0.17
C SER A 525 -20.58 -17.47 0.25
N PHE A 526 -21.07 -16.23 0.35
CA PHE A 526 -20.27 -15.02 0.59
C PHE A 526 -20.62 -14.36 1.92
N PHE A 527 -19.67 -13.62 2.49
CA PHE A 527 -19.79 -12.97 3.80
C PHE A 527 -19.18 -11.57 3.83
N ILE A 528 -19.62 -10.79 4.82
CA ILE A 528 -19.03 -9.49 5.16
C ILE A 528 -18.16 -9.62 6.41
N ARG A 529 -16.85 -9.70 6.19
CA ARG A 529 -15.85 -9.97 7.24
C ARG A 529 -15.95 -9.03 8.44
N HIS A 530 -16.03 -7.73 8.20
CA HIS A 530 -16.09 -6.72 9.28
C HIS A 530 -17.43 -6.70 10.01
N HIS A 531 -18.47 -7.39 9.54
CA HIS A 531 -19.74 -7.60 10.24
C HIS A 531 -19.80 -8.97 10.93
N ALA A 532 -18.68 -9.43 11.51
CA ALA A 532 -18.58 -10.75 12.13
C ALA A 532 -18.93 -11.90 11.16
N PHE A 533 -18.37 -11.82 9.95
CA PHE A 533 -18.57 -12.84 8.90
C PHE A 533 -20.05 -13.08 8.58
N ARG A 534 -20.91 -12.08 8.81
CA ARG A 534 -22.34 -12.15 8.52
C ARG A 534 -22.57 -12.55 7.07
N VAL A 535 -23.54 -13.44 6.89
CA VAL A 535 -24.12 -13.80 5.59
C VAL A 535 -25.55 -13.30 5.57
N ARG A 536 -25.90 -12.46 4.60
CA ARG A 536 -27.28 -12.12 4.28
C ARG A 536 -27.51 -12.35 2.80
N ILE A 537 -28.76 -12.56 2.44
CA ILE A 537 -29.16 -12.68 1.03
C ILE A 537 -28.66 -11.48 0.21
N ASP A 538 -28.74 -10.27 0.76
CA ASP A 538 -28.28 -9.05 0.09
C ASP A 538 -26.77 -8.86 0.12
N ASP A 539 -26.06 -9.51 1.05
CA ASP A 539 -24.61 -9.52 0.98
C ASP A 539 -24.14 -10.42 -0.18
N VAL A 540 -24.85 -11.53 -0.46
CA VAL A 540 -24.50 -12.52 -1.50
C VAL A 540 -24.94 -12.07 -2.90
N GLU A 541 -26.10 -11.42 -3.04
CA GLU A 541 -26.64 -10.96 -4.33
C GLU A 541 -25.62 -10.11 -5.11
N HIS A 542 -24.97 -9.16 -4.44
CA HIS A 542 -24.01 -8.24 -5.07
C HIS A 542 -22.74 -8.96 -5.55
N TYR A 543 -22.28 -10.01 -4.85
CA TYR A 543 -21.18 -10.82 -5.37
C TYR A 543 -21.60 -11.58 -6.63
N LEU A 544 -22.82 -12.13 -6.65
CA LEU A 544 -23.33 -12.87 -7.79
C LEU A 544 -23.41 -11.99 -9.03
N SER A 545 -24.10 -10.86 -8.97
CA SER A 545 -24.28 -9.98 -10.14
C SER A 545 -22.93 -9.47 -10.69
N GLY A 546 -22.00 -9.09 -9.81
CA GLY A 546 -20.64 -8.71 -10.21
C GLY A 546 -19.85 -9.85 -10.87
N PHE A 547 -19.90 -11.06 -10.30
CA PHE A 547 -19.19 -12.21 -10.85
C PHE A 547 -19.82 -12.77 -12.13
N ILE A 548 -21.15 -12.72 -12.29
CA ILE A 548 -21.83 -13.11 -13.53
C ILE A 548 -21.42 -12.17 -14.68
N ALA A 549 -21.40 -10.86 -14.42
CA ALA A 549 -20.91 -9.89 -15.39
C ALA A 549 -19.43 -10.11 -15.73
N TYR A 550 -18.58 -10.35 -14.72
CA TYR A 550 -17.16 -10.63 -14.92
C TYR A 550 -16.90 -11.95 -15.66
N HIS A 551 -17.70 -12.99 -15.40
CA HIS A 551 -17.68 -14.26 -16.13
C HIS A 551 -17.92 -14.05 -17.63
N ARG A 552 -18.96 -13.29 -17.98
CA ARG A 552 -19.26 -12.96 -19.36
C ARG A 552 -18.13 -12.19 -20.02
N TYR A 553 -17.59 -11.19 -19.32
CA TYR A 553 -16.43 -10.42 -19.78
C TYR A 553 -15.21 -11.30 -20.09
N LEU A 554 -14.92 -12.30 -19.24
CA LEU A 554 -13.84 -13.26 -19.51
C LEU A 554 -14.10 -14.11 -20.76
N LEU A 555 -15.35 -14.53 -21.01
CA LEU A 555 -15.72 -15.27 -22.23
C LEU A 555 -15.64 -14.42 -23.50
N ASP A 556 -15.91 -13.12 -23.39
CA ASP A 556 -15.90 -12.16 -24.51
C ASP A 556 -14.45 -11.76 -24.92
N GLY A 557 -13.43 -12.46 -24.41
CA GLY A 557 -12.03 -12.19 -24.74
C GLY A 557 -11.43 -11.00 -23.99
N ALA A 558 -11.82 -10.83 -22.71
CA ALA A 558 -11.35 -9.81 -21.79
C ALA A 558 -9.89 -9.38 -22.06
N PRO A 559 -9.62 -8.06 -22.21
CA PRO A 559 -8.28 -7.52 -22.23
C PRO A 559 -7.42 -8.14 -21.14
N GLN A 560 -6.45 -8.95 -21.56
CA GLN A 560 -5.44 -9.44 -20.65
C GLN A 560 -4.56 -8.25 -20.34
N VAL A 561 -4.70 -7.68 -19.15
CA VAL A 561 -3.67 -6.80 -18.64
C VAL A 561 -2.56 -7.70 -18.13
N GLN A 562 -1.32 -7.45 -18.50
CA GLN A 562 -0.18 -8.16 -17.92
C GLN A 562 -0.24 -7.99 -16.40
N TYR A 563 -0.72 -9.03 -15.72
CA TYR A 563 -0.62 -9.17 -14.29
C TYR A 563 0.71 -9.86 -14.02
N GLU A 564 1.80 -9.13 -14.21
CA GLU A 564 3.07 -9.56 -13.67
C GLU A 564 3.05 -9.30 -12.17
N LEU A 565 2.86 -10.37 -11.39
CA LEU A 565 3.53 -10.43 -10.11
C LEU A 565 5.03 -10.49 -10.42
N PRO A 566 5.82 -9.50 -10.00
CA PRO A 566 7.24 -9.50 -10.24
C PRO A 566 7.89 -10.62 -9.46
N VAL A 567 8.61 -11.38 -10.25
CA VAL A 567 9.45 -12.51 -9.97
C VAL A 567 10.44 -12.21 -8.84
N ALA A 568 10.65 -13.19 -7.97
CA ALA A 568 11.67 -13.18 -6.93
C ALA A 568 13.13 -13.20 -7.45
N ASN A 569 13.37 -13.05 -8.77
CA ASN A 569 14.68 -13.21 -9.43
C ASN A 569 15.23 -11.92 -10.06
N GLY A 570 14.65 -10.76 -9.74
CA GLY A 570 14.93 -9.51 -10.46
C GLY A 570 14.21 -9.46 -11.81
N TRP A 571 14.31 -8.31 -12.49
CA TRP A 571 13.63 -8.10 -13.77
C TRP A 571 14.51 -7.28 -14.73
N ARG A 572 14.14 -7.23 -16.00
CA ARG A 572 14.77 -6.38 -17.00
C ARG A 572 13.66 -5.71 -17.80
N TRP A 573 13.95 -4.54 -18.34
CA TRP A 573 13.05 -3.85 -19.25
C TRP A 573 13.16 -4.47 -20.63
N ASP A 574 12.08 -5.00 -21.16
CA ASP A 574 11.97 -5.37 -22.57
C ASP A 574 11.14 -4.35 -23.35
N ALA A 575 10.98 -4.57 -24.65
CA ALA A 575 10.26 -3.63 -25.51
C ALA A 575 8.80 -3.42 -25.06
N GLU A 576 8.16 -4.47 -24.54
CA GLU A 576 6.75 -4.49 -24.18
C GLU A 576 6.52 -3.79 -22.85
N SER A 577 7.24 -4.20 -21.79
CA SER A 577 7.18 -3.60 -20.46
C SER A 577 7.52 -2.11 -20.46
N VAL A 578 8.49 -1.68 -21.30
CA VAL A 578 8.80 -0.25 -21.45
C VAL A 578 7.65 0.51 -22.10
N ALA A 579 7.12 0.01 -23.22
CA ALA A 579 6.01 0.65 -23.91
C ALA A 579 4.75 0.70 -23.05
N GLN A 580 4.45 -0.39 -22.33
CA GLN A 580 3.34 -0.49 -21.39
C GLN A 580 3.51 0.52 -20.25
N ALA A 581 4.69 0.55 -19.61
CA ALA A 581 4.94 1.44 -18.49
C ALA A 581 4.86 2.91 -18.91
N THR A 582 5.29 3.29 -20.12
CA THR A 582 5.29 4.69 -20.54
C THR A 582 4.07 5.12 -21.36
N GLY A 583 3.22 4.20 -21.79
CA GLY A 583 2.20 4.45 -22.82
C GLY A 583 2.81 4.87 -24.17
N GLY A 584 4.07 4.48 -24.41
CA GLY A 584 4.86 4.92 -25.57
C GLY A 584 4.73 3.99 -26.76
N SER A 585 5.10 4.48 -27.95
CA SER A 585 5.15 3.67 -29.17
C SER A 585 6.56 3.65 -29.76
N TRP A 586 7.01 2.49 -30.22
CA TRP A 586 8.34 2.36 -30.83
C TRP A 586 8.33 2.91 -32.25
N ALA A 587 8.90 4.09 -32.46
CA ALA A 587 9.15 4.65 -33.80
C ALA A 587 10.21 3.82 -34.57
N ILE A 588 11.16 3.25 -33.83
CA ILE A 588 12.04 2.17 -34.30
C ILE A 588 11.99 1.08 -33.25
N ALA A 589 11.36 -0.05 -33.60
CA ALA A 589 11.26 -1.19 -32.72
C ALA A 589 12.64 -1.85 -32.49
N PRO A 590 12.92 -2.33 -31.28
CA PRO A 590 14.10 -3.13 -31.02
C PRO A 590 13.97 -4.54 -31.61
N GLU A 591 15.11 -5.22 -31.75
CA GLU A 591 15.14 -6.64 -32.15
C GLU A 591 14.54 -7.55 -31.07
N ALA A 592 14.11 -8.75 -31.47
CA ALA A 592 13.56 -9.73 -30.54
C ALA A 592 14.59 -10.11 -29.46
N GLY A 593 14.16 -10.11 -28.19
CA GLY A 593 15.04 -10.37 -27.03
C GLY A 593 15.83 -9.16 -26.55
N TRP A 594 15.59 -7.95 -27.08
CA TRP A 594 16.19 -6.71 -26.55
C TRP A 594 15.82 -6.49 -25.08
N GLN A 595 16.80 -6.03 -24.31
CA GLN A 595 16.62 -5.67 -22.92
C GLN A 595 17.37 -4.39 -22.55
N ALA A 596 16.86 -3.71 -21.53
CA ALA A 596 17.50 -2.59 -20.86
C ALA A 596 17.49 -2.75 -19.33
N THR A 597 18.48 -2.15 -18.69
CA THR A 597 18.64 -2.17 -17.21
C THR A 597 18.01 -0.95 -16.54
N GLY A 598 17.35 -0.07 -17.31
CA GLY A 598 16.71 1.16 -16.84
C GLY A 598 16.87 2.30 -17.83
N LEU A 599 16.84 3.54 -17.33
CA LEU A 599 17.02 4.74 -18.13
C LEU A 599 18.16 5.64 -17.60
N ALA A 600 18.57 6.63 -18.39
CA ALA A 600 19.52 7.66 -18.04
C ALA A 600 18.95 9.03 -18.42
N PRO A 601 18.86 10.00 -17.49
CA PRO A 601 18.36 11.35 -17.78
C PRO A 601 19.31 12.17 -18.67
N SER A 602 20.59 11.78 -18.73
CA SER A 602 21.60 12.35 -19.62
C SER A 602 22.81 11.39 -19.73
N MET A 603 23.69 11.66 -20.69
CA MET A 603 24.93 10.89 -20.86
C MET A 603 25.87 10.96 -19.64
N ALA A 604 25.76 12.00 -18.79
CA ALA A 604 26.57 12.11 -17.57
C ALA A 604 26.21 11.05 -16.52
N TYR A 605 24.99 10.51 -16.57
CA TYR A 605 24.49 9.48 -15.64
C TYR A 605 24.30 8.12 -16.34
N PHE A 606 24.88 7.98 -17.53
CA PHE A 606 24.76 6.78 -18.33
C PHE A 606 25.56 5.63 -17.73
N LYS A 607 24.96 4.42 -17.79
CA LYS A 607 25.63 3.14 -17.55
C LYS A 607 25.25 2.22 -18.71
N PRO A 608 26.08 1.22 -19.05
CA PRO A 608 25.80 0.29 -20.13
C PRO A 608 24.39 -0.29 -20.03
N HIS A 609 23.76 -0.55 -21.17
CA HIS A 609 22.42 -1.13 -21.27
C HIS A 609 21.24 -0.28 -20.77
N ARG A 610 21.42 1.03 -20.52
CA ARG A 610 20.32 1.95 -20.19
C ARG A 610 19.76 2.64 -21.43
N MET A 611 18.48 3.03 -21.36
CA MET A 611 17.83 3.88 -22.35
C MET A 611 18.16 5.35 -22.10
N LEU A 612 18.44 6.15 -23.11
CA LEU A 612 18.72 7.58 -22.95
C LEU A 612 17.43 8.40 -23.08
N ASN A 613 17.04 9.07 -22.00
CA ASN A 613 15.89 9.97 -21.97
C ASN A 613 16.27 11.36 -22.52
N ARG A 614 15.50 11.87 -23.49
CA ARG A 614 15.79 13.12 -24.19
C ARG A 614 14.59 14.08 -24.14
N PRO A 615 14.47 14.89 -23.06
CA PRO A 615 13.42 15.90 -22.97
C PRO A 615 13.65 17.03 -23.97
N GLU A 616 12.57 17.64 -24.46
CA GLU A 616 12.61 18.72 -25.47
C GLU A 616 13.53 19.88 -25.08
N SER A 617 13.55 20.24 -23.79
CA SER A 617 14.43 21.29 -23.26
C SER A 617 15.94 21.01 -23.42
N LYS A 618 16.33 19.78 -23.78
CA LYS A 618 17.71 19.34 -23.98
C LYS A 618 18.03 19.00 -25.44
N ILE A 619 17.08 19.19 -26.36
CA ILE A 619 17.27 18.98 -27.80
C ILE A 619 17.86 20.25 -28.40
N GLY A 620 19.07 20.13 -28.94
CA GLY A 620 19.76 21.22 -29.64
C GLY A 620 19.79 21.03 -31.15
N ILE A 621 20.27 22.05 -31.88
CA ILE A 621 20.40 22.03 -33.35
C ILE A 621 21.23 20.83 -33.86
N ASN A 622 22.11 20.28 -33.02
CA ASN A 622 23.01 19.17 -33.36
C ASN A 622 22.49 17.78 -32.89
N GLU A 623 21.26 17.65 -32.41
CA GLU A 623 20.77 16.41 -31.79
C GLU A 623 20.91 15.18 -32.69
N ALA A 624 20.53 15.29 -33.97
CA ALA A 624 20.64 14.17 -34.92
C ALA A 624 22.10 13.71 -35.14
N ARG A 625 23.06 14.64 -35.06
CA ARG A 625 24.49 14.31 -35.11
C ARG A 625 24.93 13.60 -33.82
N LEU A 626 24.49 14.09 -32.66
CA LEU A 626 24.80 13.48 -31.37
C LEU A 626 24.21 12.07 -31.24
N ALA A 627 22.96 11.86 -31.64
CA ALA A 627 22.31 10.55 -31.66
C ALA A 627 23.11 9.51 -32.45
N ARG A 628 23.60 9.87 -33.65
CA ARG A 628 24.47 9.01 -34.46
C ARG A 628 25.83 8.73 -33.82
N LEU A 629 26.40 9.70 -33.11
CA LEU A 629 27.66 9.51 -32.38
C LEU A 629 27.48 8.56 -31.21
N TRP A 630 26.43 8.74 -30.40
CA TRP A 630 26.11 7.85 -29.28
C TRP A 630 25.78 6.44 -29.75
N ALA A 631 25.08 6.29 -30.87
CA ALA A 631 24.76 4.99 -31.46
C ALA A 631 26.00 4.23 -31.99
N LYS A 632 27.06 4.94 -32.37
CA LYS A 632 28.32 4.37 -32.85
C LYS A 632 29.40 4.27 -31.76
N ALA A 633 29.11 4.74 -30.55
CA ALA A 633 30.04 4.64 -29.44
C ALA A 633 30.24 3.17 -29.03
N ASP A 634 31.32 2.91 -28.31
CA ASP A 634 31.54 1.61 -27.67
C ASP A 634 30.40 1.27 -26.71
N ILE A 635 30.20 -0.02 -26.44
CA ILE A 635 29.09 -0.51 -25.62
C ILE A 635 28.98 0.15 -24.23
N ALA A 636 30.12 0.63 -23.71
CA ALA A 636 30.19 1.34 -22.44
C ALA A 636 29.48 2.72 -22.45
N GLN A 637 29.32 3.34 -23.63
CA GLN A 637 28.75 4.67 -23.83
C GLN A 637 27.60 4.68 -24.85
N ARG A 638 27.19 3.51 -25.34
CA ARG A 638 26.12 3.35 -26.33
C ARG A 638 24.79 3.07 -25.63
N PRO A 639 23.76 3.93 -25.78
CA PRO A 639 22.45 3.68 -25.20
C PRO A 639 21.75 2.50 -25.87
N SER A 640 20.93 1.76 -25.10
CA SER A 640 20.12 0.65 -25.62
C SER A 640 18.94 1.11 -26.45
N ALA A 641 18.41 2.31 -26.18
CA ALA A 641 17.34 2.98 -26.92
C ALA A 641 17.33 4.48 -26.61
N PHE A 642 16.61 5.26 -27.42
CA PHE A 642 16.25 6.65 -27.13
C PHE A 642 14.79 6.75 -26.69
N ILE A 643 14.51 7.57 -25.67
CA ILE A 643 13.14 7.96 -25.26
C ILE A 643 12.97 9.45 -25.54
N CYS A 644 11.99 9.81 -26.38
CA CYS A 644 11.79 11.18 -26.86
C CYS A 644 10.33 11.49 -27.20
N SER A 645 9.94 12.76 -27.25
CA SER A 645 8.64 13.19 -27.79
C SER A 645 8.62 13.32 -29.30
N ASP A 646 9.69 13.86 -29.89
CA ASP A 646 9.93 13.90 -31.32
C ASP A 646 10.99 12.86 -31.74
N PRO A 647 10.63 11.80 -32.47
CA PRO A 647 11.58 10.78 -32.91
C PRO A 647 12.46 11.24 -34.08
N THR A 648 12.12 12.34 -34.79
CA THR A 648 12.76 12.78 -36.04
C THR A 648 14.29 12.83 -35.99
N PRO A 649 14.94 13.37 -34.93
CA PRO A 649 16.41 13.40 -34.86
C PRO A 649 17.07 12.02 -34.75
N TYR A 650 16.33 11.01 -34.28
CA TYR A 650 16.86 9.69 -33.90
C TYR A 650 16.60 8.60 -34.94
N LEU A 651 15.69 8.82 -35.90
CA LEU A 651 15.27 7.82 -36.89
C LEU A 651 16.43 7.21 -37.71
N ASN A 652 17.51 7.97 -37.90
CA ASN A 652 18.67 7.54 -38.68
C ASN A 652 19.90 7.22 -37.80
N ALA A 653 19.71 7.00 -36.50
CA ALA A 653 20.80 6.72 -35.57
C ALA A 653 21.21 5.23 -35.56
N GLY A 654 20.30 4.31 -35.95
CA GLY A 654 20.57 2.86 -35.94
C GLY A 654 20.40 2.22 -34.55
N LEU A 655 19.53 2.80 -33.72
CA LEU A 655 19.13 2.29 -32.41
C LEU A 655 17.60 2.34 -32.27
N PRO A 656 17.01 1.56 -31.35
CA PRO A 656 15.59 1.64 -31.03
C PRO A 656 15.20 3.03 -30.53
N VAL A 657 13.99 3.48 -30.89
CA VAL A 657 13.45 4.80 -30.55
C VAL A 657 12.03 4.64 -30.03
N LEU A 658 11.83 4.97 -28.75
CA LEU A 658 10.54 5.03 -28.10
C LEU A 658 10.02 6.47 -28.12
N GLN A 659 8.90 6.67 -28.80
CA GLN A 659 8.17 7.92 -28.81
C GLN A 659 7.15 7.95 -27.66
N VAL A 660 7.20 8.98 -26.83
CA VAL A 660 6.28 9.21 -25.70
C VAL A 660 5.74 10.64 -25.74
N PRO A 661 4.53 10.92 -25.25
CA PRO A 661 4.01 12.30 -25.23
C PRO A 661 4.86 13.25 -24.38
N ASP A 662 5.34 12.77 -23.22
CA ASP A 662 6.19 13.53 -22.31
C ASP A 662 7.24 12.61 -21.67
N THR A 663 8.51 12.92 -21.91
CA THR A 663 9.66 12.15 -21.39
C THR A 663 9.87 12.24 -19.87
N ALA A 664 9.38 13.30 -19.22
CA ALA A 664 9.41 13.45 -17.77
C ALA A 664 8.29 12.63 -17.12
N ASP A 665 7.09 12.60 -17.70
CA ASP A 665 6.03 11.70 -17.20
C ASP A 665 6.41 10.23 -17.43
N ALA A 666 6.94 9.88 -18.61
CA ALA A 666 7.43 8.53 -18.89
C ALA A 666 8.43 8.03 -17.83
N MET A 667 9.33 8.90 -17.36
CA MET A 667 10.25 8.59 -16.26
C MET A 667 9.53 8.31 -14.94
N LEU A 668 8.48 9.09 -14.60
CA LEU A 668 7.66 8.84 -13.42
C LEU A 668 6.91 7.51 -13.53
N GLN A 669 6.35 7.19 -14.69
CA GLN A 669 5.61 5.95 -14.88
C GLN A 669 6.52 4.72 -14.80
N LEU A 670 7.71 4.75 -15.41
CA LEU A 670 8.71 3.68 -15.26
C LEU A 670 9.05 3.45 -13.78
N GLY A 671 9.21 4.52 -13.00
CA GLY A 671 9.44 4.41 -11.55
C GLY A 671 8.25 3.85 -10.78
N ARG A 672 7.02 4.24 -11.13
CA ARG A 672 5.79 3.68 -10.51
C ARG A 672 5.64 2.19 -10.80
N TYR A 673 5.88 1.80 -12.05
CA TYR A 673 5.88 0.41 -12.48
C TYR A 673 6.91 -0.37 -11.66
N ALA A 674 8.15 0.12 -11.60
CA ALA A 674 9.20 -0.50 -10.79
C ALA A 674 8.81 -0.63 -9.30
N ARG A 675 8.15 0.37 -8.71
CA ARG A 675 7.70 0.27 -7.31
C ARG A 675 6.63 -0.78 -7.11
N GLN A 676 5.63 -0.78 -7.98
CA GLN A 676 4.56 -1.80 -7.97
C GLN A 676 5.20 -3.17 -8.12
N ALA A 677 6.29 -3.23 -8.89
CA ALA A 677 7.03 -4.44 -9.09
C ALA A 677 7.97 -4.85 -7.91
N PHE A 678 8.11 -4.03 -6.88
CA PHE A 678 9.04 -4.32 -5.79
C PHE A 678 8.33 -4.88 -4.56
N THR A 679 8.74 -6.08 -4.15
CA THR A 679 8.17 -6.81 -3.00
C THR A 679 9.03 -6.74 -1.73
N GLY A 680 10.26 -6.24 -1.83
CA GLY A 680 11.16 -6.08 -0.69
C GLY A 680 10.79 -4.91 0.24
N GLN A 681 11.60 -4.71 1.27
CA GLN A 681 11.37 -3.64 2.24
C GLN A 681 11.95 -2.31 1.75
N VAL A 682 11.28 -1.20 2.07
CA VAL A 682 11.59 0.13 1.50
C VAL A 682 11.76 1.12 2.64
N PHE A 683 12.91 1.78 2.66
CA PHE A 683 13.28 2.81 3.60
C PHE A 683 13.28 4.17 2.89
N GLY A 684 12.46 5.10 3.35
CA GLY A 684 12.43 6.49 2.86
C GLY A 684 13.12 7.42 3.85
N VAL A 685 14.13 8.18 3.41
CA VAL A 685 14.92 9.04 4.30
C VAL A 685 14.74 10.52 3.94
N THR A 686 14.30 11.32 4.90
CA THR A 686 14.20 12.79 4.74
C THR A 686 14.76 13.55 5.94
N GLY A 687 14.91 14.86 5.79
CA GLY A 687 15.44 15.77 6.81
C GLY A 687 16.12 17.00 6.22
N SER A 688 16.48 17.96 7.07
CA SER A 688 17.25 19.15 6.67
C SER A 688 18.73 18.82 6.47
N ALA A 689 19.30 17.97 7.33
CA ALA A 689 20.69 17.48 7.23
C ALA A 689 20.76 15.96 7.52
N GLY A 690 21.83 15.29 7.08
CA GLY A 690 22.09 13.88 7.38
C GLY A 690 21.43 12.84 6.47
N LYS A 691 20.55 13.24 5.53
CA LYS A 691 19.83 12.32 4.62
C LYS A 691 20.76 11.33 3.91
N THR A 692 21.69 11.84 3.10
CA THR A 692 22.61 11.02 2.30
C THR A 692 23.52 10.16 3.17
N THR A 693 23.95 10.69 4.32
CA THR A 693 24.75 9.92 5.29
C THR A 693 23.94 8.77 5.88
N VAL A 694 22.67 8.99 6.24
CA VAL A 694 21.79 7.93 6.75
C VAL A 694 21.48 6.91 5.66
N VAL A 695 21.26 7.32 4.40
CA VAL A 695 21.11 6.39 3.27
C VAL A 695 22.35 5.50 3.13
N ALA A 696 23.55 6.08 3.18
CA ALA A 696 24.81 5.33 3.09
C ALA A 696 25.04 4.42 4.29
N MET A 697 24.83 4.90 5.53
CA MET A 697 24.98 4.10 6.75
C MET A 697 23.97 2.96 6.81
N LEU A 698 22.70 3.24 6.45
CA LEU A 698 21.65 2.23 6.43
C LEU A 698 21.91 1.18 5.35
N THR A 699 22.40 1.60 4.18
CA THR A 699 22.81 0.67 3.11
C THR A 699 23.98 -0.21 3.58
N HIS A 700 25.02 0.38 4.15
CA HIS A 700 26.18 -0.35 4.70
C HIS A 700 25.77 -1.38 5.77
N ALA A 701 24.83 -1.00 6.64
CA ALA A 701 24.29 -1.87 7.67
C ALA A 701 23.44 -3.01 7.07
N LEU A 702 22.50 -2.69 6.16
CA LEU A 702 21.59 -3.66 5.54
C LEU A 702 22.30 -4.65 4.60
N GLN A 703 23.44 -4.28 4.03
CA GLN A 703 24.27 -5.17 3.20
C GLN A 703 24.73 -6.43 3.94
N THR A 704 24.79 -6.39 5.28
CA THR A 704 25.06 -7.59 6.10
C THR A 704 23.90 -8.58 6.11
N LEU A 705 22.69 -8.11 5.84
CA LEU A 705 21.44 -8.87 5.94
C LEU A 705 20.90 -9.33 4.57
N GLY A 706 21.23 -8.60 3.51
CA GLY A 706 20.77 -8.91 2.15
C GLY A 706 21.18 -7.88 1.12
N THR A 707 20.75 -8.08 -0.13
CA THR A 707 21.02 -7.16 -1.24
C THR A 707 20.25 -5.85 -1.09
N VAL A 708 20.95 -4.74 -1.31
CA VAL A 708 20.41 -3.38 -1.12
C VAL A 708 20.56 -2.57 -2.41
N ALA A 709 19.49 -1.90 -2.82
CA ALA A 709 19.54 -0.84 -3.81
C ALA A 709 19.28 0.51 -3.14
N GLN A 710 19.96 1.57 -3.59
CA GLN A 710 19.88 2.90 -2.99
C GLN A 710 19.85 4.01 -4.03
N THR A 711 19.44 5.22 -3.62
CA THR A 711 19.51 6.42 -4.47
C THR A 711 20.94 6.67 -4.98
N ASP A 712 21.08 6.87 -6.29
CA ASP A 712 22.31 7.30 -6.95
C ASP A 712 22.42 8.83 -6.91
N GLY A 713 23.52 9.36 -6.34
CA GLY A 713 23.81 10.79 -6.26
C GLY A 713 22.77 11.61 -5.48
N ASN A 714 22.34 12.75 -6.04
CA ASN A 714 21.40 13.71 -5.44
C ASN A 714 19.98 13.61 -6.02
N ALA A 715 19.64 12.51 -6.69
CA ALA A 715 18.39 12.31 -7.40
C ALA A 715 17.23 11.97 -6.44
N ASN A 716 16.87 12.95 -5.60
CA ASN A 716 15.96 12.82 -4.45
C ASN A 716 14.63 13.60 -4.61
N LEU A 717 14.37 14.14 -5.80
CA LEU A 717 13.09 14.73 -6.24
C LEU A 717 12.29 13.72 -7.09
N PRO A 718 10.99 13.92 -7.39
CA PRO A 718 10.13 12.87 -7.97
C PRO A 718 10.72 12.15 -9.19
N HIS A 719 11.21 12.90 -10.17
CA HIS A 719 11.81 12.36 -11.38
C HIS A 719 13.12 11.60 -11.09
N GLY A 720 13.96 12.14 -10.20
CA GLY A 720 15.20 11.47 -9.79
C GLY A 720 14.95 10.18 -9.03
N ILE A 721 13.95 10.16 -8.15
CA ILE A 721 13.50 8.98 -7.41
C ILE A 721 12.96 7.93 -8.39
N ALA A 722 12.08 8.34 -9.31
CA ALA A 722 11.50 7.44 -10.30
C ALA A 722 12.56 6.85 -11.24
N TRP A 723 13.50 7.67 -11.71
CA TRP A 723 14.66 7.22 -12.48
C TRP A 723 15.46 6.16 -11.72
N ASN A 724 15.77 6.41 -10.45
CA ASN A 724 16.49 5.47 -9.61
C ASN A 724 15.75 4.14 -9.53
N MET A 725 14.48 4.15 -9.14
CA MET A 725 13.66 2.94 -8.99
C MET A 725 13.54 2.16 -10.29
N ALA A 726 13.38 2.83 -11.43
CA ALA A 726 13.39 2.19 -12.74
C ALA A 726 14.74 1.56 -13.11
N CYS A 727 15.84 1.93 -12.44
CA CYS A 727 17.15 1.31 -12.61
C CYS A 727 17.47 0.25 -11.54
N MET A 728 16.65 0.09 -10.50
CA MET A 728 16.84 -0.89 -9.43
C MET A 728 16.24 -2.25 -9.83
N THR A 729 16.75 -2.79 -10.94
CA THR A 729 16.20 -3.97 -11.61
C THR A 729 16.80 -5.29 -11.09
N ASP A 730 17.96 -5.24 -10.45
CA ASP A 730 18.59 -6.38 -9.79
C ASP A 730 17.82 -6.81 -8.53
N PRO A 731 17.84 -8.11 -8.16
CA PRO A 731 17.12 -8.63 -7.00
C PRO A 731 17.68 -8.02 -5.70
N ALA A 732 16.99 -7.00 -5.20
CA ALA A 732 17.26 -6.36 -3.92
C ALA A 732 16.22 -6.80 -2.89
N GLN A 733 16.65 -7.12 -1.66
CA GLN A 733 15.74 -7.30 -0.53
C GLN A 733 15.32 -5.96 0.08
N PHE A 734 16.17 -4.94 -0.08
CA PHE A 734 15.99 -3.63 0.53
C PHE A 734 16.19 -2.50 -0.47
N TRP A 735 15.30 -1.51 -0.44
CA TRP A 735 15.48 -0.22 -1.11
C TRP A 735 15.66 0.89 -0.09
N VAL A 736 16.70 1.70 -0.25
CA VAL A 736 16.98 2.87 0.61
C VAL A 736 16.97 4.14 -0.23
N LEU A 737 15.90 4.93 -0.11
CA LEU A 737 15.61 6.04 -1.00
C LEU A 737 15.68 7.39 -0.27
N GLU A 738 16.52 8.29 -0.76
CA GLU A 738 16.59 9.67 -0.29
C GLU A 738 15.40 10.49 -0.84
N MET A 739 14.70 11.22 0.03
CA MET A 739 13.52 12.01 -0.32
C MET A 739 13.66 13.46 0.12
N ALA A 740 13.83 14.37 -0.84
CA ALA A 740 13.85 15.81 -0.60
C ALA A 740 12.43 16.39 -0.43
N VAL A 741 12.32 17.54 0.22
CA VAL A 741 11.03 18.14 0.60
C VAL A 741 10.24 18.73 -0.57
N GLY A 742 10.90 19.04 -1.70
CA GLY A 742 10.35 19.86 -2.78
C GLY A 742 8.95 19.47 -3.25
N ARG A 743 8.69 18.17 -3.45
CA ARG A 743 7.36 17.60 -3.73
C ARG A 743 7.10 16.34 -2.92
N MET A 744 7.20 16.46 -1.60
CA MET A 744 7.11 15.33 -0.68
C MET A 744 5.84 14.45 -0.83
N PRO A 745 4.63 14.98 -1.08
CA PRO A 745 3.46 14.13 -1.34
C PRO A 745 3.67 13.19 -2.54
N ILE A 746 4.20 13.70 -3.65
CA ILE A 746 4.50 12.88 -4.84
C ILE A 746 5.61 11.87 -4.54
N ASN A 747 6.64 12.28 -3.80
CA ASN A 747 7.69 11.36 -3.37
C ASN A 747 7.11 10.22 -2.52
N SER A 748 6.21 10.52 -1.57
CA SER A 748 5.54 9.51 -0.75
C SER A 748 4.69 8.56 -1.60
N ASP A 749 3.92 9.10 -2.56
CA ASP A 749 3.08 8.32 -3.48
C ASP A 749 3.91 7.38 -4.38
N LEU A 750 5.10 7.85 -4.83
CA LEU A 750 6.04 7.05 -5.62
C LEU A 750 6.70 5.97 -4.77
N VAL A 751 7.26 6.33 -3.62
CA VAL A 751 8.13 5.45 -2.83
C VAL A 751 7.35 4.47 -1.97
N ARG A 752 6.22 4.87 -1.38
CA ARG A 752 5.42 4.08 -0.43
C ARG A 752 6.30 3.31 0.57
N PRO A 753 7.06 4.03 1.44
CA PRO A 753 8.04 3.41 2.32
C PRO A 753 7.37 2.57 3.42
N HIS A 754 8.04 1.51 3.85
CA HIS A 754 7.68 0.70 5.01
C HIS A 754 8.26 1.29 6.31
N VAL A 755 9.42 1.94 6.21
CA VAL A 755 10.05 2.72 7.28
C VAL A 755 10.42 4.09 6.73
N ALA A 756 9.91 5.15 7.35
CA ALA A 756 10.26 6.52 7.00
C ALA A 756 11.10 7.16 8.11
N VAL A 757 12.30 7.63 7.77
CA VAL A 757 13.26 8.23 8.69
C VAL A 757 13.26 9.75 8.50
N VAL A 758 13.06 10.49 9.59
CA VAL A 758 13.21 11.94 9.64
C VAL A 758 14.45 12.28 10.48
N THR A 759 15.55 12.62 9.81
CA THR A 759 16.87 12.75 10.42
C THR A 759 17.02 14.00 11.30
N SER A 760 16.57 15.14 10.79
CA SER A 760 16.64 16.44 11.47
C SER A 760 15.72 17.48 10.83
N LEU A 761 15.43 18.54 11.58
CA LEU A 761 14.78 19.76 11.10
C LEU A 761 15.62 20.98 11.49
N SER A 762 16.01 21.78 10.50
CA SER A 762 16.75 23.03 10.66
C SER A 762 16.42 23.98 9.51
N PRO A 763 16.59 25.31 9.69
CA PRO A 763 16.47 26.30 8.62
C PRO A 763 17.25 25.86 7.37
N ALA A 764 16.54 25.59 6.28
CA ALA A 764 17.10 25.27 4.98
C ALA A 764 16.01 25.52 3.93
N HIS A 765 16.33 26.15 2.80
CA HIS A 765 15.38 26.48 1.74
C HIS A 765 14.19 27.34 2.24
N LEU A 766 14.42 28.23 3.22
CA LEU A 766 13.32 29.01 3.85
C LEU A 766 12.67 29.98 2.86
N GLU A 767 13.41 30.44 1.86
CA GLU A 767 12.90 31.26 0.75
C GLU A 767 11.68 30.61 0.05
N TYR A 768 11.65 29.28 -0.02
CA TYR A 768 10.57 28.52 -0.68
C TYR A 768 9.51 27.97 0.29
N HIS A 769 9.78 28.01 1.59
CA HIS A 769 9.01 27.25 2.59
C HIS A 769 8.45 28.08 3.75
N GLY A 770 8.88 29.34 3.88
CA GLY A 770 8.39 30.25 4.91
C GLY A 770 8.97 29.90 6.28
N THR A 771 8.12 29.41 7.19
CA THR A 771 8.52 29.11 8.58
C THR A 771 9.08 27.70 8.75
N LEU A 772 9.83 27.49 9.84
CA LEU A 772 10.36 26.16 10.19
C LEU A 772 9.24 25.14 10.47
N GLU A 773 8.12 25.59 11.01
CA GLU A 773 6.92 24.77 11.20
C GLU A 773 6.31 24.33 9.85
N ASN A 774 6.22 25.24 8.87
CA ASN A 774 5.75 24.89 7.54
C ASN A 774 6.67 23.88 6.85
N LEU A 775 7.99 24.01 7.06
CA LEU A 775 8.95 23.02 6.60
C LEU A 775 8.72 21.66 7.26
N ALA A 776 8.41 21.62 8.56
CA ALA A 776 8.05 20.40 9.28
C ALA A 776 6.80 19.74 8.68
N ARG A 777 5.73 20.51 8.45
CA ARG A 777 4.48 20.04 7.83
C ARG A 777 4.69 19.51 6.41
N LYS A 778 5.55 20.17 5.61
CA LYS A 778 5.88 19.69 4.26
C LYS A 778 6.69 18.40 4.29
N LYS A 779 7.67 18.27 5.19
CA LYS A 779 8.47 17.03 5.33
C LYS A 779 7.64 15.88 5.89
N SER A 780 6.70 16.13 6.80
CA SER A 780 5.84 15.08 7.37
C SER A 780 4.88 14.46 6.34
N ALA A 781 4.69 15.09 5.18
CA ALA A 781 3.98 14.47 4.05
C ALA A 781 4.66 13.19 3.52
N ILE A 782 5.89 12.86 3.96
CA ILE A 782 6.52 11.55 3.69
C ILE A 782 5.64 10.38 4.17
N PHE A 783 4.82 10.60 5.21
CA PHE A 783 3.93 9.60 5.80
C PHE A 783 2.63 9.38 5.01
N ARG A 784 2.29 10.26 4.05
CA ARG A 784 0.97 10.33 3.40
C ARG A 784 0.51 9.01 2.79
N SER A 785 1.42 8.33 2.09
CA SER A 785 1.11 7.13 1.29
C SER A 785 1.79 5.88 1.84
N MET A 786 2.17 5.93 3.13
CA MET A 786 2.61 4.76 3.88
C MET A 786 1.41 3.92 4.30
N ALA A 787 1.57 2.60 4.32
CA ALA A 787 0.51 1.71 4.78
C ALA A 787 0.32 1.83 6.30
N PRO A 788 -0.92 1.81 6.82
CA PRO A 788 -1.18 1.73 8.25
C PRO A 788 -0.38 0.61 8.93
N GLY A 789 0.18 0.88 10.11
CA GLY A 789 1.06 -0.04 10.83
C GLY A 789 2.54 0.01 10.41
N SER A 790 2.89 0.73 9.34
CA SER A 790 4.29 1.05 8.97
C SER A 790 4.94 1.96 10.02
N HIS A 791 6.25 2.22 9.88
CA HIS A 791 7.01 2.87 10.96
C HIS A 791 7.56 4.25 10.59
N ALA A 792 7.40 5.21 11.49
CA ALA A 792 8.06 6.51 11.44
C ALA A 792 9.20 6.55 12.47
N VAL A 793 10.44 6.69 11.98
CA VAL A 793 11.64 6.85 12.80
C VAL A 793 11.97 8.33 12.93
N LEU A 794 11.83 8.87 14.14
CA LEU A 794 11.85 10.30 14.39
C LEU A 794 12.95 10.69 15.38
N ASN A 795 13.77 11.68 15.03
CA ASN A 795 14.68 12.30 16.00
C ASN A 795 13.88 13.05 17.07
N ARG A 796 13.93 12.61 18.33
CA ARG A 796 13.19 13.21 19.45
C ARG A 796 13.72 14.59 19.83
N ASP A 797 15.00 14.87 19.55
CA ASP A 797 15.66 16.13 19.89
C ASP A 797 15.35 17.25 18.88
N MET A 798 14.71 16.93 17.75
CA MET A 798 14.47 17.92 16.71
C MET A 798 13.33 18.90 17.06
N PRO A 799 13.43 20.18 16.63
CA PRO A 799 12.33 21.11 16.78
C PRO A 799 11.09 20.61 16.02
N TYR A 800 9.91 20.95 16.52
CA TYR A 800 8.62 20.51 15.95
C TYR A 800 8.45 18.99 15.83
N PHE A 801 9.13 18.19 16.67
CA PHE A 801 8.91 16.75 16.78
C PHE A 801 7.42 16.37 16.80
N GLN A 802 6.61 17.12 17.57
CA GLN A 802 5.17 16.87 17.70
C GLN A 802 4.41 16.98 16.38
N VAL A 803 4.83 17.85 15.45
CA VAL A 803 4.20 17.96 14.12
C VAL A 803 4.40 16.68 13.33
N PHE A 804 5.59 16.07 13.40
CA PHE A 804 5.88 14.79 12.76
C PHE A 804 5.15 13.64 13.45
N ALA A 805 5.17 13.58 14.78
CA ALA A 805 4.50 12.54 15.55
C ALA A 805 2.98 12.52 15.28
N GLN A 806 2.33 13.68 15.29
CA GLN A 806 0.90 13.81 14.96
C GLN A 806 0.57 13.48 13.51
N ALA A 807 1.50 13.73 12.58
CA ALA A 807 1.31 13.35 11.17
C ALA A 807 1.43 11.83 10.99
N ALA A 808 2.40 11.20 11.66
CA ALA A 808 2.55 9.76 11.69
C ALA A 808 1.34 9.06 12.35
N GLU A 809 0.82 9.62 13.45
CA GLU A 809 -0.39 9.12 14.12
C GLU A 809 -1.63 9.20 13.22
N ARG A 810 -1.83 10.33 12.53
CA ARG A 810 -2.92 10.49 11.54
C ARG A 810 -2.83 9.50 10.39
N ALA A 811 -1.62 9.14 9.99
CA ALA A 811 -1.35 8.09 9.01
C ALA A 811 -1.35 6.66 9.61
N GLN A 812 -1.72 6.52 10.90
CA GLN A 812 -1.80 5.24 11.63
C GLN A 812 -0.46 4.48 11.67
N LEU A 813 0.64 5.22 11.76
CA LEU A 813 2.00 4.67 11.82
C LEU A 813 2.45 4.42 13.25
N THR A 814 3.38 3.49 13.42
CA THR A 814 4.11 3.30 14.68
C THR A 814 5.29 4.27 14.73
N VAL A 815 5.32 5.15 15.73
CA VAL A 815 6.47 6.04 15.94
C VAL A 815 7.51 5.31 16.78
N LEU A 816 8.76 5.30 16.30
CA LEU A 816 9.93 4.93 17.08
C LEU A 816 10.86 6.15 17.12
N SER A 817 11.02 6.74 18.29
CA SER A 817 11.82 7.94 18.48
C SER A 817 13.24 7.61 18.92
N TYR A 818 14.23 8.37 18.45
CA TYR A 818 15.63 8.21 18.82
C TYR A 818 16.25 9.55 19.21
N GLY A 819 17.33 9.53 19.98
CA GLY A 819 18.07 10.75 20.32
C GLY A 819 18.62 10.74 21.74
N GLU A 820 18.93 11.92 22.26
CA GLU A 820 19.44 12.14 23.61
C GLU A 820 18.31 12.40 24.62
N HIS A 821 17.16 12.83 24.11
CA HIS A 821 15.99 13.16 24.90
C HIS A 821 15.64 12.05 25.90
N PRO A 822 15.32 12.38 27.17
CA PRO A 822 14.98 11.39 28.20
C PRO A 822 13.81 10.46 27.84
N HIS A 823 12.91 10.93 26.97
CA HIS A 823 11.75 10.20 26.45
C HIS A 823 11.92 9.63 25.04
N ALA A 824 13.14 9.54 24.52
CA ALA A 824 13.40 8.81 23.27
C ALA A 824 13.28 7.30 23.52
N ASP A 825 12.69 6.56 22.58
CA ASP A 825 12.55 5.09 22.67
C ASP A 825 13.91 4.39 22.53
N LEU A 826 14.74 4.91 21.62
CA LEU A 826 16.17 4.62 21.50
C LEU A 826 16.97 5.83 21.99
N ARG A 827 17.39 5.78 23.25
CA ARG A 827 18.07 6.89 23.92
C ARG A 827 19.58 6.71 23.97
N MET A 828 20.34 7.71 23.54
CA MET A 828 21.78 7.79 23.78
C MET A 828 22.04 8.07 25.27
N ILE A 829 22.79 7.19 25.92
CA ILE A 829 23.17 7.31 27.34
C ILE A 829 24.56 7.94 27.46
N GLU A 830 25.51 7.45 26.66
CA GLU A 830 26.89 7.90 26.71
C GLU A 830 27.51 7.87 25.31
N CYS A 831 28.34 8.87 25.02
CA CYS A 831 29.10 8.98 23.78
C CYS A 831 30.50 9.48 24.11
N LYS A 832 31.52 8.64 23.91
CA LYS A 832 32.93 8.95 24.21
C LYS A 832 33.73 9.06 22.93
N SER A 833 34.40 10.20 22.75
CA SER A 833 35.34 10.42 21.66
C SER A 833 36.69 9.77 21.98
N MET A 834 37.09 8.76 21.21
CA MET A 834 38.39 8.09 21.31
C MET A 834 39.30 8.54 20.15
N PRO A 835 40.63 8.30 20.20
CA PRO A 835 41.54 8.74 19.14
C PRO A 835 41.24 8.20 17.74
N SER A 836 40.52 7.09 17.57
CA SER A 836 40.19 6.50 16.25
C SER A 836 38.69 6.29 15.97
N HIS A 837 37.82 6.40 16.97
CA HIS A 837 36.38 6.12 16.85
C HIS A 837 35.59 6.78 17.99
N PHE A 838 34.27 6.67 17.95
CA PHE A 838 33.39 6.92 19.09
C PHE A 838 32.96 5.60 19.72
N GLN A 839 32.87 5.56 21.06
CA GLN A 839 32.20 4.49 21.80
C GLN A 839 30.84 4.99 22.27
N ILE A 840 29.79 4.27 21.89
CA ILE A 840 28.41 4.67 22.11
C ILE A 840 27.73 3.64 23.02
N THR A 841 27.06 4.12 24.06
CA THR A 841 26.10 3.35 24.85
C THR A 841 24.72 3.97 24.68
N ALA A 842 23.76 3.17 24.22
CA ALA A 842 22.37 3.54 24.06
C ALA A 842 21.46 2.59 24.85
N SER A 843 20.24 3.03 25.14
CA SER A 843 19.18 2.21 25.73
C SER A 843 18.01 2.16 24.76
N LEU A 844 17.62 0.96 24.36
CA LEU A 844 16.43 0.69 23.56
C LEU A 844 15.41 0.02 24.48
N GLN A 845 14.35 0.74 24.85
CA GLN A 845 13.29 0.22 25.73
C GLN A 845 13.83 -0.46 27.01
N GLY A 846 14.90 0.09 27.59
CA GLY A 846 15.55 -0.44 28.79
C GLY A 846 16.69 -1.45 28.54
N THR A 847 16.85 -1.95 27.32
CA THR A 847 17.97 -2.81 26.94
C THR A 847 19.18 -1.98 26.53
N THR A 848 20.33 -2.23 27.15
CA THR A 848 21.57 -1.51 26.82
C THR A 848 22.18 -2.07 25.53
N VAL A 849 22.47 -1.19 24.58
CA VAL A 849 23.15 -1.47 23.32
C VAL A 849 24.46 -0.69 23.28
N ARG A 850 25.55 -1.34 22.86
CA ARG A 850 26.87 -0.71 22.72
C ARG A 850 27.41 -0.95 21.32
N PHE A 851 27.99 0.09 20.72
CA PHE A 851 28.63 -0.01 19.41
C PHE A 851 29.69 1.08 19.23
N ASN A 852 30.56 0.88 18.24
CA ASN A 852 31.60 1.83 17.86
C ASN A 852 31.27 2.48 16.51
N LEU A 853 31.73 3.71 16.30
CA LEU A 853 31.60 4.42 15.02
C LEU A 853 32.88 5.17 14.68
N ARG A 854 33.52 4.86 13.55
CA ARG A 854 34.72 5.60 13.10
C ARG A 854 34.42 7.00 12.59
N ALA A 855 33.26 7.18 11.95
CA ALA A 855 32.84 8.49 11.45
C ALA A 855 32.73 9.53 12.58
N ARG A 856 33.32 10.70 12.36
CA ARG A 856 33.53 11.71 13.41
C ARG A 856 32.34 12.64 13.61
N GLY A 857 32.05 12.94 14.87
CA GLY A 857 31.09 13.94 15.30
C GLY A 857 29.82 13.34 15.89
N ARG A 858 29.28 14.00 16.91
CA ARG A 858 28.05 13.60 17.59
C ARG A 858 26.84 13.47 16.64
N HIS A 859 26.77 14.29 15.60
CA HIS A 859 25.72 14.20 14.58
C HIS A 859 25.83 12.92 13.74
N MET A 860 27.02 12.34 13.54
CA MET A 860 27.20 11.04 12.89
C MET A 860 26.69 9.91 13.80
N VAL A 861 26.90 10.04 15.11
CA VAL A 861 26.33 9.12 16.10
C VAL A 861 24.80 9.16 16.10
N LEU A 862 24.19 10.35 16.03
CA LEU A 862 22.72 10.47 15.90
C LEU A 862 22.21 9.84 14.60
N ASN A 863 22.94 9.98 13.49
CA ASN A 863 22.61 9.27 12.24
C ASN A 863 22.70 7.74 12.42
N ALA A 864 23.72 7.23 13.10
CA ALA A 864 23.84 5.80 13.40
C ALA A 864 22.71 5.28 14.30
N LEU A 865 22.26 6.07 15.29
CA LEU A 865 21.08 5.74 16.08
C LEU A 865 19.80 5.70 15.23
N SER A 866 19.66 6.58 14.23
CA SER A 866 18.54 6.52 13.29
C SER A 866 18.55 5.22 12.46
N VAL A 867 19.73 4.71 12.11
CA VAL A 867 19.89 3.42 11.42
C VAL A 867 19.48 2.27 12.33
N LEU A 868 19.97 2.23 13.57
CA LEU A 868 19.57 1.24 14.56
C LEU A 868 18.05 1.25 14.78
N ALA A 869 17.47 2.43 14.97
CA ALA A 869 16.03 2.65 15.08
C ALA A 869 15.26 2.13 13.86
N SER A 870 15.81 2.31 12.65
CA SER A 870 15.21 1.81 11.40
C SER A 870 15.23 0.30 11.30
N LEU A 871 16.32 -0.35 11.70
CA LEU A 871 16.43 -1.81 11.73
C LEU A 871 15.43 -2.42 12.73
N VAL A 872 15.32 -1.83 13.92
CA VAL A 872 14.35 -2.25 14.95
C VAL A 872 12.92 -2.08 14.43
N ALA A 873 12.60 -0.92 13.85
CA ALA A 873 11.29 -0.65 13.27
C ALA A 873 10.94 -1.60 12.11
N ALA A 874 11.95 -2.01 11.35
CA ALA A 874 11.82 -2.97 10.26
C ALA A 874 11.68 -4.43 10.73
N GLY A 875 11.93 -4.72 12.02
CA GLY A 875 11.97 -6.08 12.56
C GLY A 875 13.23 -6.86 12.15
N LEU A 876 14.33 -6.17 11.86
CA LEU A 876 15.58 -6.76 11.37
C LEU A 876 16.61 -6.98 12.50
N PRO A 877 17.49 -7.99 12.37
CA PRO A 877 18.60 -8.19 13.31
C PRO A 877 19.52 -6.97 13.38
N THR A 878 19.89 -6.56 14.60
CA THR A 878 20.68 -5.34 14.82
C THR A 878 22.15 -5.60 15.10
N ALA A 879 22.52 -6.77 15.62
CA ALA A 879 23.88 -7.04 16.08
C ALA A 879 24.92 -6.99 14.95
N GLU A 880 24.71 -7.74 13.87
CA GLU A 880 25.61 -7.78 12.70
C GLU A 880 25.68 -6.41 12.00
N ALA A 881 24.52 -5.78 11.82
CA ALA A 881 24.37 -4.48 11.21
C ALA A 881 25.09 -3.36 12.01
N LEU A 882 25.02 -3.40 13.34
CA LEU A 882 25.75 -2.46 14.22
C LEU A 882 27.27 -2.70 14.18
N SER A 883 27.71 -3.95 14.11
CA SER A 883 29.14 -4.26 13.94
C SER A 883 29.67 -3.71 12.62
N ALA A 884 28.89 -3.80 11.54
CA ALA A 884 29.29 -3.22 10.25
C ALA A 884 29.49 -1.70 10.31
N LEU A 885 28.69 -0.97 11.09
CA LEU A 885 28.84 0.48 11.24
C LEU A 885 30.19 0.91 11.82
N GLU A 886 30.91 0.03 12.53
CA GLU A 886 32.28 0.32 12.99
C GLU A 886 33.24 0.60 11.83
N THR A 887 32.99 -0.01 10.67
CA THR A 887 33.79 0.16 9.45
C THR A 887 33.21 1.20 8.49
N PHE A 888 32.11 1.87 8.85
CA PHE A 888 31.52 2.89 7.99
C PHE A 888 32.45 4.09 7.83
N GLU A 889 32.74 4.43 6.57
CA GLU A 889 33.45 5.64 6.20
C GLU A 889 32.49 6.74 5.77
N ALA A 890 32.75 7.98 6.19
CA ALA A 890 31.91 9.10 5.83
C ALA A 890 31.93 9.34 4.31
N VAL A 891 30.77 9.69 3.75
CA VAL A 891 30.62 10.01 2.33
C VAL A 891 31.47 11.23 1.98
N SER A 892 32.08 11.22 0.79
CA SER A 892 32.88 12.35 0.30
C SER A 892 32.11 13.68 0.38
N GLY A 893 32.75 14.71 0.93
CA GLY A 893 32.15 16.03 1.15
C GLY A 893 31.16 16.12 2.31
N ARG A 894 31.04 15.05 3.12
CA ARG A 894 30.08 14.95 4.25
C ARG A 894 30.76 14.49 5.54
N GLY A 895 31.92 15.09 5.83
CA GLY A 895 32.71 14.83 7.02
C GLY A 895 33.78 13.75 6.85
N ASN A 896 34.11 13.35 5.62
CA ASN A 896 35.22 12.43 5.38
C ASN A 896 36.56 13.13 5.67
N THR A 897 37.51 12.37 6.22
CA THR A 897 38.84 12.88 6.57
C THR A 897 39.84 12.43 5.51
N LEU A 898 40.60 13.39 4.96
CA LEU A 898 41.68 13.15 4.00
C LEU A 898 43.01 13.52 4.65
N GLN A 899 44.08 12.80 4.31
CA GLN A 899 45.44 13.22 4.64
C GLN A 899 46.00 14.04 3.49
N ILE A 900 46.47 15.25 3.78
CA ILE A 900 47.00 16.17 2.78
C ILE A 900 48.46 16.50 3.13
N PRO A 901 49.41 16.28 2.20
CA PRO A 901 50.79 16.69 2.37
C PRO A 901 50.96 18.20 2.53
N CYS A 902 51.87 18.60 3.40
CA CYS A 902 52.35 19.96 3.56
C CYS A 902 53.88 19.96 3.79
N ALA A 903 54.48 21.15 3.91
CA ALA A 903 55.95 21.30 3.92
C ALA A 903 56.67 20.47 5.01
N ASP A 904 56.02 20.26 6.16
CA ASP A 904 56.62 19.63 7.35
C ASP A 904 55.94 18.31 7.77
N GLY A 905 55.19 17.66 6.88
CA GLY A 905 54.44 16.43 7.14
C GLY A 905 53.03 16.45 6.54
N ASP A 906 52.06 15.80 7.18
CA ASP A 906 50.67 15.76 6.71
C ASP A 906 49.72 16.45 7.70
N TYR A 907 48.61 17.01 7.19
CA TYR A 907 47.47 17.45 8.00
C TYR A 907 46.19 16.69 7.65
N HIS A 908 45.23 16.69 8.56
CA HIS A 908 43.93 16.05 8.43
C HIS A 908 42.88 17.04 7.93
N LEU A 909 42.41 16.87 6.70
CA LEU A 909 41.35 17.68 6.12
C LEU A 909 39.99 17.00 6.33
N ILE A 910 39.12 17.60 7.13
CA ILE A 910 37.71 17.21 7.26
C ILE A 910 36.93 17.90 6.15
N ASN A 911 36.60 17.15 5.10
CA ASN A 911 35.83 17.65 3.97
C ASN A 911 34.33 17.54 4.26
N ASP A 912 33.70 18.67 4.58
CA ASP A 912 32.25 18.81 4.75
C ASP A 912 31.70 19.95 3.85
N ALA A 913 32.32 20.14 2.69
CA ALA A 913 32.07 21.25 1.76
C ALA A 913 30.97 20.96 0.72
N TYR A 914 30.19 19.89 0.87
CA TYR A 914 29.10 19.59 -0.07
C TYR A 914 27.92 20.55 0.06
N ASN A 915 27.48 20.82 1.31
CA ASN A 915 26.43 21.79 1.57
C ASN A 915 26.49 22.34 3.02
N ALA A 916 25.92 23.52 3.25
CA ALA A 916 25.81 24.14 4.56
C ALA A 916 24.43 24.75 4.80
N ASN A 917 24.01 24.64 6.06
CA ASN A 917 22.88 25.31 6.68
C ASN A 917 23.21 25.51 8.18
N PRO A 918 22.47 26.35 8.92
CA PRO A 918 22.83 26.73 10.29
C PRO A 918 23.03 25.51 11.21
N GLY A 919 22.11 24.54 11.16
CA GLY A 919 22.21 23.32 11.97
C GLY A 919 23.45 22.49 11.65
N SER A 920 23.77 22.30 10.37
CA SER A 920 24.95 21.55 9.95
C SER A 920 26.27 22.27 10.28
N MET A 921 26.31 23.61 10.16
CA MET A 921 27.49 24.41 10.53
C MET A 921 27.79 24.26 12.02
N VAL A 922 26.77 24.44 12.86
CA VAL A 922 26.88 24.24 14.31
C VAL A 922 27.36 22.83 14.64
N ALA A 923 26.81 21.80 13.99
CA ALA A 923 27.22 20.41 14.21
C ALA A 923 28.69 20.15 13.85
N SER A 924 29.22 20.84 12.84
CA SER A 924 30.61 20.70 12.38
C SER A 924 31.59 21.45 13.26
N LEU A 925 31.22 22.64 13.73
CA LEU A 925 32.00 23.42 14.69
C LEU A 925 32.07 22.72 16.06
N LYS A 926 30.95 22.12 16.51
CA LYS A 926 30.96 21.26 17.71
C LYS A 926 31.86 20.04 17.53
N MET A 927 31.80 19.38 16.38
CA MET A 927 32.70 18.28 16.07
C MET A 927 34.18 18.71 16.14
N LEU A 928 34.53 19.87 15.55
CA LEU A 928 35.88 20.43 15.62
C LEU A 928 36.31 20.71 17.07
N ALA A 929 35.40 21.25 17.90
CA ALA A 929 35.64 21.51 19.32
C ALA A 929 35.87 20.23 20.15
N GLU A 930 35.15 19.16 19.79
CA GLU A 930 35.16 17.84 20.45
C GLU A 930 36.33 16.94 20.00
N LEU A 931 37.15 17.36 19.02
CA LEU A 931 38.32 16.58 18.62
C LEU A 931 39.30 16.43 19.79
N PRO A 932 39.84 15.23 20.03
CA PRO A 932 40.81 14.96 21.10
C PRO A 932 42.21 15.45 20.71
N VAL A 933 42.30 16.70 20.23
CA VAL A 933 43.53 17.39 19.84
C VAL A 933 43.57 18.78 20.49
N PRO A 934 44.78 19.30 20.80
CA PRO A 934 44.96 20.67 21.25
C PRO A 934 44.26 21.71 20.36
N ALA A 935 43.71 22.76 20.96
CA ALA A 935 43.01 23.81 20.21
C ALA A 935 43.88 24.48 19.15
N ASN A 936 45.19 24.58 19.39
CA ASN A 936 46.15 25.15 18.43
C ASN A 936 46.39 24.26 17.18
N GLN A 937 45.86 23.04 17.12
CA GLN A 937 45.87 22.19 15.93
C GLN A 937 44.56 22.26 15.14
N ARG A 938 43.60 23.09 15.54
CA ARG A 938 42.29 23.19 14.87
C ARG A 938 42.30 24.35 13.89
N VAL A 939 41.80 24.14 12.68
CA VAL A 939 41.65 25.17 11.65
C VAL A 939 40.25 25.07 11.06
N ALA A 940 39.60 26.22 10.83
CA ALA A 940 38.27 26.29 10.22
C ALA A 940 38.31 27.08 8.90
N VAL A 941 37.76 26.52 7.84
CA VAL A 941 37.57 27.15 6.54
C VAL A 941 36.07 27.10 6.23
N LEU A 942 35.38 28.22 6.42
CA LEU A 942 33.93 28.29 6.30
C LEU A 942 33.54 29.20 5.14
N GLY A 943 32.52 28.80 4.40
CA GLY A 943 31.90 29.67 3.39
C GLY A 943 30.40 29.83 3.56
N ASP A 944 29.83 30.75 2.78
CA ASP A 944 28.42 31.15 2.86
C ASP A 944 27.44 29.97 2.92
N MET A 945 26.42 30.12 3.76
CA MET A 945 25.21 29.31 3.78
C MET A 945 24.17 29.97 2.87
N LEU A 946 23.79 29.29 1.79
CA LEU A 946 22.86 29.80 0.79
C LEU A 946 21.40 29.42 1.11
N GLU A 947 20.44 30.13 0.48
CA GLU A 947 18.99 29.82 0.51
C GLU A 947 18.32 29.93 1.90
N LEU A 948 18.79 30.87 2.74
CA LEU A 948 18.28 31.12 4.09
C LEU A 948 17.23 32.24 4.16
N GLY A 949 17.02 33.00 3.07
CA GLY A 949 16.03 34.06 3.01
C GLY A 949 16.41 35.32 3.79
N PRO A 950 15.43 36.12 4.25
CA PRO A 950 15.67 37.43 4.87
C PRO A 950 16.57 37.40 6.10
N ASP A 951 16.62 36.28 6.81
CA ASP A 951 17.40 36.09 8.04
C ASP A 951 18.86 35.65 7.78
N THR A 952 19.32 35.62 6.52
CA THR A 952 20.65 35.11 6.15
C THR A 952 21.77 35.68 7.02
N SER A 953 21.83 37.00 7.19
CA SER A 953 22.90 37.66 7.97
C SER A 953 22.87 37.27 9.45
N ARG A 954 21.69 37.11 10.05
CA ARG A 954 21.53 36.67 11.45
C ARG A 954 22.13 35.28 11.63
N TYR A 955 21.78 34.33 10.77
CA TYR A 955 22.26 32.95 10.88
C TYR A 955 23.79 32.83 10.72
N HIS A 956 24.42 33.67 9.90
CA HIS A 956 25.89 33.70 9.78
C HIS A 956 26.53 34.25 11.06
N LEU A 957 25.97 35.32 11.63
CA LEU A 957 26.48 35.93 12.86
C LEU A 957 26.36 34.98 14.07
N GLU A 958 25.28 34.19 14.15
CA GLU A 958 25.06 33.18 15.19
C GLU A 958 26.15 32.09 15.23
N LEU A 959 26.97 31.94 14.18
CA LEU A 959 28.12 31.02 14.19
C LEU A 959 29.27 31.47 15.10
N ALA A 960 29.30 32.76 15.50
CA ALA A 960 30.38 33.33 16.30
C ALA A 960 30.62 32.57 17.60
N GLU A 961 29.56 32.29 18.36
CA GLU A 961 29.63 31.56 19.63
C GLU A 961 30.30 30.18 19.44
N TYR A 962 29.92 29.47 18.38
CA TYR A 962 30.42 28.12 18.11
C TYR A 962 31.87 28.12 17.59
N LEU A 963 32.26 29.12 16.82
CA LEU A 963 33.66 29.31 16.40
C LEU A 963 34.56 29.64 17.59
N VAL A 964 34.11 30.53 18.47
CA VAL A 964 34.84 30.86 19.71
C VAL A 964 34.99 29.62 20.59
N ALA A 965 33.91 28.85 20.78
CA ALA A 965 33.96 27.60 21.54
C ALA A 965 34.88 26.52 20.92
N ALA A 966 34.94 26.44 19.59
CA ALA A 966 35.86 25.54 18.89
C ALA A 966 37.34 25.97 19.05
N SER A 967 37.56 27.27 19.23
CA SER A 967 38.87 27.90 19.42
C SER A 967 39.91 27.48 18.37
N PRO A 968 39.61 27.57 17.05
CA PRO A 968 40.58 27.24 16.03
C PRO A 968 41.77 28.21 16.08
N ARG A 969 42.98 27.68 15.84
CA ARG A 969 44.21 28.48 15.67
C ARG A 969 44.03 29.53 14.58
N HIS A 970 43.33 29.17 13.50
CA HIS A 970 43.09 30.04 12.37
C HIS A 970 41.73 29.78 11.75
N THR A 971 41.04 30.85 11.35
CA THR A 971 39.75 30.80 10.65
C THR A 971 39.82 31.52 9.31
N VAL A 972 39.47 30.83 8.23
CA VAL A 972 39.32 31.40 6.89
C VAL A 972 37.84 31.46 6.57
N LEU A 973 37.33 32.67 6.32
CA LEU A 973 35.94 32.91 5.95
C LEU A 973 35.84 33.31 4.48
N CYS A 974 34.94 32.69 3.71
CA CYS A 974 34.84 32.87 2.26
C CYS A 974 33.39 33.13 1.82
N GLY A 975 33.13 34.28 1.24
CA GLY A 975 31.82 34.67 0.74
C GLY A 975 31.30 35.96 1.37
N PRO A 976 30.44 36.73 0.67
CA PRO A 976 29.93 38.01 1.15
C PRO A 976 29.14 37.90 2.45
N GLN A 977 28.38 36.83 2.68
CA GLN A 977 27.55 36.70 3.89
C GLN A 977 28.38 36.42 5.16
N MET A 978 29.60 35.90 5.00
CA MET A 978 30.55 35.73 6.10
C MET A 978 31.20 37.04 6.58
N HIS A 979 31.06 38.16 5.86
CA HIS A 979 31.72 39.42 6.22
C HIS A 979 31.26 39.96 7.60
N ALA A 980 29.97 39.84 7.91
CA ALA A 980 29.45 40.28 9.21
C ALA A 980 30.05 39.49 10.38
N LEU A 981 30.23 38.17 10.20
CA LEU A 981 30.88 37.29 11.16
C LEU A 981 32.37 37.64 11.31
N TYR A 982 33.07 37.90 10.20
CA TYR A 982 34.45 38.37 10.22
C TYR A 982 34.61 39.65 11.04
N MET A 983 33.78 40.67 10.78
CA MET A 983 33.84 41.95 11.49
C MET A 983 33.62 41.78 12.99
N HIS A 984 32.80 40.80 13.40
CA HIS A 984 32.58 40.48 14.80
C HIS A 984 33.78 39.79 15.47
N LEU A 985 34.54 38.98 14.72
CA LEU A 985 35.60 38.11 15.25
C LEU A 985 37.04 38.66 15.08
N ARG A 986 37.26 39.63 14.17
CA ARG A 986 38.61 40.09 13.76
C ARG A 986 39.50 40.63 14.88
N ASP A 987 38.90 41.18 15.93
CA ASP A 987 39.63 41.74 17.07
C ASP A 987 39.78 40.73 18.22
N GLN A 988 39.20 39.52 18.08
CA GLN A 988 39.11 38.50 19.12
C GLN A 988 39.84 37.19 18.78
N SER A 989 40.12 36.94 17.49
CA SER A 989 40.68 35.68 17.00
C SER A 989 41.50 35.86 15.73
N SER A 990 42.32 34.86 15.39
CA SER A 990 43.01 34.83 14.10
C SER A 990 42.03 34.44 12.99
N VAL A 991 41.46 35.44 12.33
CA VAL A 991 40.47 35.27 11.26
C VAL A 991 40.80 36.13 10.04
N VAL A 992 40.61 35.56 8.86
CA VAL A 992 40.72 36.26 7.57
C VAL A 992 39.44 36.07 6.77
N TRP A 993 39.11 37.05 5.93
CA TRP A 993 37.91 37.01 5.09
C TRP A 993 38.24 37.27 3.62
N PHE A 994 37.57 36.54 2.73
CA PHE A 994 37.63 36.68 1.29
C PHE A 994 36.22 36.84 0.73
N GLU A 995 36.07 37.73 -0.24
CA GLU A 995 34.77 38.00 -0.89
C GLU A 995 34.25 36.78 -1.65
N ASP A 996 35.13 36.03 -2.31
CA ASP A 996 34.78 34.83 -3.06
C ASP A 996 35.94 33.81 -3.12
N ILE A 997 35.66 32.65 -3.73
CA ILE A 997 36.62 31.57 -3.87
C ILE A 997 37.83 31.94 -4.73
N LYS A 998 37.67 32.84 -5.71
CA LYS A 998 38.76 33.27 -6.59
C LYS A 998 39.77 34.11 -5.81
N ALA A 999 39.28 35.03 -4.99
CA ALA A 999 40.12 35.84 -4.10
C ALA A 999 40.91 34.95 -3.11
N LEU A 1000 40.26 33.93 -2.56
CA LEU A 1000 40.92 32.94 -1.69
C LEU A 1000 41.99 32.14 -2.46
N GLN A 1001 41.66 31.60 -3.64
CA GLN A 1001 42.59 30.80 -4.45
C GLN A 1001 43.84 31.57 -4.88
N VAL A 1002 43.75 32.87 -5.14
CA VAL A 1002 44.92 33.71 -5.46
C VAL A 1002 45.88 33.82 -4.28
N LYS A 1003 45.35 33.90 -3.05
CA LYS A 1003 46.16 34.09 -1.83
C LYS A 1003 46.61 32.79 -1.19
N LEU A 1004 45.95 31.68 -1.49
CA LEU A 1004 46.22 30.37 -0.92
C LEU A 1004 47.69 29.92 -1.07
N PRO A 1005 48.37 30.03 -2.23
CA PRO A 1005 49.75 29.56 -2.37
C PRO A 1005 50.74 30.32 -1.48
N GLU A 1006 50.51 31.62 -1.27
CA GLU A 1006 51.35 32.48 -0.43
C GLU A 1006 51.17 32.20 1.07
N GLN A 1007 49.99 31.71 1.48
CA GLN A 1007 49.58 31.61 2.88
C GLN A 1007 49.37 30.17 3.37
N ALA A 1008 49.37 29.17 2.49
CA ALA A 1008 49.04 27.79 2.81
C ALA A 1008 49.90 27.22 3.96
N ALA A 1009 51.21 27.48 3.96
CA ALA A 1009 52.12 27.03 5.03
C ALA A 1009 51.84 27.72 6.38
N HIS A 1010 51.22 28.90 6.37
CA HIS A 1010 50.82 29.59 7.59
C HIS A 1010 49.49 29.06 8.13
N TRP A 1011 48.52 28.86 7.22
CA TRP A 1011 47.16 28.43 7.54
C TRP A 1011 47.09 26.93 7.89
N PHE A 1012 47.84 26.07 7.19
CA PHE A 1012 47.81 24.62 7.35
C PHE A 1012 49.21 24.09 7.71
N ARG A 1013 49.32 23.46 8.88
CA ARG A 1013 50.56 22.89 9.42
C ARG A 1013 50.42 21.40 9.65
N ALA A 1014 51.55 20.69 9.67
CA ALA A 1014 51.56 19.26 9.96
C ALA A 1014 50.86 18.95 11.30
N GLY A 1015 50.00 17.94 11.30
CA GLY A 1015 49.16 17.54 12.43
C GLY A 1015 47.89 18.37 12.65
N ASP A 1016 47.65 19.43 11.86
CA ASP A 1016 46.40 20.19 11.96
C ASP A 1016 45.18 19.37 11.55
N TRP A 1017 44.04 19.71 12.14
CA TRP A 1017 42.71 19.28 11.74
C TRP A 1017 41.96 20.46 11.11
N VAL A 1018 41.84 20.42 9.79
CA VAL A 1018 41.29 21.49 8.96
C VAL A 1018 39.87 21.13 8.56
N LEU A 1019 38.87 21.82 9.13
CA LEU A 1019 37.47 21.70 8.73
C LEU A 1019 37.20 22.61 7.53
N VAL A 1020 36.71 22.05 6.42
CA VAL A 1020 36.19 22.84 5.29
C VAL A 1020 34.68 22.63 5.17
N LYS A 1021 33.89 23.71 5.23
CA LYS A 1021 32.43 23.63 5.16
C LYS A 1021 31.78 24.85 4.52
N SER A 1022 30.86 24.61 3.58
CA SER A 1022 30.06 25.65 2.94
C SER A 1022 28.90 25.08 2.12
N SER A 1023 28.04 25.94 1.59
CA SER A 1023 27.10 25.54 0.54
C SER A 1023 27.85 25.28 -0.77
N GLY A 1024 27.43 24.28 -1.54
CA GLY A 1024 28.13 23.87 -2.77
C GLY A 1024 28.31 25.00 -3.80
N GLY A 1025 27.37 25.95 -3.88
CA GLY A 1025 27.46 27.12 -4.77
C GLY A 1025 28.60 28.11 -4.45
N THR A 1026 29.33 27.91 -3.34
CA THR A 1026 30.47 28.76 -2.95
C THR A 1026 31.80 28.35 -3.61
N GLY A 1027 31.90 27.13 -4.16
CA GLY A 1027 33.12 26.63 -4.81
C GLY A 1027 34.20 26.07 -3.87
N LEU A 1028 34.02 26.05 -2.55
CA LEU A 1028 35.02 25.50 -1.63
C LEU A 1028 35.23 23.97 -1.77
N SER A 1029 34.28 23.25 -2.36
CA SER A 1029 34.49 21.84 -2.74
C SER A 1029 35.61 21.68 -3.77
N GLU A 1030 35.74 22.63 -4.71
CA GLU A 1030 36.80 22.63 -5.73
C GLU A 1030 38.17 22.92 -5.11
N LEU A 1031 38.20 23.74 -4.05
CA LEU A 1031 39.40 23.97 -3.24
C LEU A 1031 39.88 22.67 -2.59
N VAL A 1032 38.99 21.88 -2.02
CA VAL A 1032 39.34 20.58 -1.43
C VAL A 1032 39.94 19.65 -2.49
N GLU A 1033 39.37 19.60 -3.69
CA GLU A 1033 39.93 18.80 -4.80
C GLU A 1033 41.33 19.29 -5.21
N SER A 1034 41.53 20.61 -5.29
CA SER A 1034 42.83 21.23 -5.61
C SER A 1034 43.92 20.84 -4.60
N LEU A 1035 43.60 20.95 -3.30
CA LEU A 1035 44.50 20.56 -2.21
C LEU A 1035 44.83 19.06 -2.24
N THR A 1036 43.88 18.23 -2.65
CA THR A 1036 44.09 16.79 -2.77
C THR A 1036 44.96 16.42 -3.98
N ARG A 1037 44.77 17.10 -5.13
CA ARG A 1037 45.55 16.86 -6.36
C ARG A 1037 47.01 17.30 -6.24
N THR A 1038 47.26 18.44 -5.61
CA THR A 1038 48.63 18.95 -5.39
C THR A 1038 49.48 18.03 -4.51
N GLY A 1039 48.85 17.30 -3.56
CA GLY A 1039 49.50 16.26 -2.77
C GLY A 1039 49.90 15.00 -3.56
N GLN A 1040 49.15 14.64 -4.61
CA GLN A 1040 49.45 13.48 -5.47
C GLN A 1040 50.58 13.76 -6.48
N SER A 1041 50.75 15.01 -6.92
CA SER A 1041 51.86 15.41 -7.80
C SER A 1041 53.22 15.54 -7.10
N ALA A 1042 53.26 15.55 -5.76
CA ALA A 1042 54.50 15.59 -4.98
C ALA A 1042 55.03 14.18 -4.59
N THR A 1043 54.26 13.13 -4.89
CA THR A 1043 54.58 11.72 -4.57
C THR A 1043 54.78 10.83 -5.82
N ALA A 1044 54.83 11.42 -7.01
CA ALA A 1044 55.11 10.75 -8.29
C ALA A 1044 56.49 11.08 -8.85
#